data_AF-A0A0W8DXU9-F1
#
_entry.id   AF-A0A0W8DXU9-F1
#
_cell.length_a   1.000
_cell.length_b   1.000
_cell.length_c   1.000
_cell.angle_alpha   90.00
_cell.angle_beta   90.00
_cell.angle_gamma   90.00
#
_symmetry.space_group_name_H-M   'P 1'
#
loop_
_entity.id
_entity.type
_entity.pdbx_description
1 polymer ?
#
loop_
_entity_poly.entity_id
_entity_poly.type
_entity_poly.pdbx_seq_one_letter_code
_entity_poly.pdbx_strand_id
1 'polypeptide(L)'
;MPPSASPPSPASDELSLSCLSALLSSLWTSACEARQNITRQRLLFFLKQHVPILEWLPSYDIREDLQFDLVSGITVGLMLVPQEVSLSAIMGVPPIYGLYTAAVVPMIYPLFGTSRVLSVANGAEVSLLVGSAIKKVESEEERIATGILLSFLSGVVLLFMGMFRLGVIADFFSRPVMGGFISAGGVLIMLSQVASWWGLEVKSRDLPVLTVWDLFQHFPDLNGLSFVVGAFSIMVLVGMHELKRRVVKELARVEEEFEDQFAIETSRALNQLSMSMSSASGDNGDMDEDEEDSQDAKDDRRTATYEGDIELGDVPKPKKRQPRKNDDEMGVDNVSVSPRGSRWADLPAVFTTGSLRRRDYVLSSPWGSSRNSRDLGSNDLDLARSCRQRDLAAITRSNRHGRLDDEGVGFSLSDEDYITIERPLDFGTRPDGASGMPRSSSDETSARPLPRMHPTQPKVERPRRTDDNDDDAEAKAEAEMKRRVKELASPAKSETGSESDSTTALTGRMLAASSTSIRILRSKMAVLIALRLVCDLGAFMVCLLGGIVGYLAPEGSLNLAGDVPGGYPAPKRPWYGFSENIIEADRLYHLFIDTLSIAIISYMCSVAMAKRLAIKEGYRIRPNQELIALGFSNLVGSFFQGMPSTGGLSRTAVNMQNARTQLASVITVLVVVLVLYTATSALAYLPKASLASIIIVAGYSLIELKEAKWLYRVKRDEFYVWLASFVLSCVLGVLPGLLSSIFCSLIAVIYKTRRPTVSMLGEVTDEETGENRIVELDMYPDTARRLSDVVAIRVEGALYFANCEYIERVVEREVRKRHETEGVAVRGVVIDAASIMDWDSTTIQMMKHLKAELRGQGIMLAIVNARDRLQHLLGTSEFLVGIVHNDARIGFTEAIKAIREEDMPPDESQALTRSSRVHSI
;
A
#
# COMPACT_ATOMS: atom_id res chain seq x y z
N MET A 1 -3.49 -9.56 83.86
CA MET A 1 -2.18 -10.15 84.22
C MET A 1 -2.00 -11.47 83.44
N PRO A 2 -0.76 -11.99 83.30
CA PRO A 2 -0.29 -12.78 82.13
C PRO A 2 -0.36 -14.31 82.39
N PRO A 3 0.36 -15.22 81.66
CA PRO A 3 1.14 -15.15 80.40
C PRO A 3 0.57 -16.08 79.28
N SER A 4 0.94 -16.09 77.98
CA SER A 4 2.12 -15.75 77.14
C SER A 4 3.07 -16.93 76.79
N ALA A 5 3.07 -17.37 75.53
CA ALA A 5 4.12 -18.16 74.86
C ALA A 5 4.07 -17.94 73.33
N SER A 6 5.17 -18.20 72.61
CA SER A 6 5.41 -17.80 71.21
C SER A 6 5.19 -18.90 70.15
N PRO A 7 4.93 -18.56 68.88
CA PRO A 7 4.90 -19.51 67.77
C PRO A 7 6.32 -19.90 67.28
N PRO A 8 6.49 -21.07 66.64
CA PRO A 8 7.72 -21.44 65.93
C PRO A 8 7.81 -20.79 64.53
N SER A 9 9.03 -20.68 64.01
CA SER A 9 9.34 -20.15 62.67
C SER A 9 9.01 -21.14 61.53
N PRO A 10 8.67 -20.66 60.32
CA PRO A 10 8.51 -21.52 59.15
C PRO A 10 9.86 -22.05 58.65
N ALA A 11 9.88 -23.31 58.21
CA ALA A 11 10.97 -23.87 57.40
C ALA A 11 10.62 -23.72 55.90
N SER A 12 11.59 -23.28 55.11
CA SER A 12 11.47 -23.03 53.67
C SER A 12 12.14 -24.13 52.81
N ASP A 13 12.05 -23.96 51.48
CA ASP A 13 13.04 -24.44 50.49
C ASP A 13 12.93 -25.83 49.81
N GLU A 14 11.82 -26.59 49.94
CA GLU A 14 11.59 -27.78 49.07
C GLU A 14 10.41 -27.70 48.07
N LEU A 15 9.56 -26.66 48.13
CA LEU A 15 8.31 -26.59 47.35
C LEU A 15 8.40 -25.92 45.96
N SER A 16 9.56 -25.38 45.57
CA SER A 16 9.72 -24.60 44.33
C SER A 16 10.13 -25.45 43.11
N LEU A 17 11.14 -26.31 43.26
CA LEU A 17 11.76 -27.06 42.16
C LEU A 17 10.85 -28.14 41.57
N SER A 18 10.12 -28.86 42.42
CA SER A 18 9.16 -29.89 42.00
C SER A 18 8.04 -29.30 41.14
N CYS A 19 7.43 -28.19 41.60
CA CYS A 19 6.37 -27.50 40.88
C CYS A 19 6.86 -26.90 39.54
N LEU A 20 8.05 -26.29 39.52
CA LEU A 20 8.68 -25.83 38.27
C LEU A 20 8.97 -26.98 37.29
N SER A 21 9.47 -28.12 37.78
CA SER A 21 9.71 -29.31 36.93
C SER A 21 8.41 -29.87 36.35
N ALA A 22 7.32 -29.86 37.13
CA ALA A 22 5.99 -30.27 36.66
C ALA A 22 5.47 -29.31 35.57
N LEU A 23 5.55 -27.99 35.79
CA LEU A 23 5.16 -26.97 34.80
C LEU A 23 6.01 -27.03 33.52
N LEU A 24 7.32 -27.21 33.64
CA LEU A 24 8.20 -27.42 32.47
C LEU A 24 7.85 -28.72 31.74
N SER A 25 7.52 -29.80 32.46
CA SER A 25 7.11 -31.06 31.84
C SER A 25 5.77 -30.96 31.12
N SER A 26 4.77 -30.25 31.68
CA SER A 26 3.46 -30.09 31.04
C SER A 26 3.50 -29.14 29.85
N LEU A 27 4.27 -28.04 29.94
CA LEU A 27 4.58 -27.19 28.79
C LEU A 27 5.34 -27.96 27.70
N TRP A 28 6.25 -28.86 28.08
CA TRP A 28 6.97 -29.72 27.12
C TRP A 28 6.06 -30.77 26.47
N THR A 29 5.16 -31.42 27.21
CA THR A 29 4.19 -32.36 26.62
C THR A 29 3.20 -31.65 25.72
N SER A 30 2.61 -30.52 26.14
CA SER A 30 1.71 -29.74 25.28
C SER A 30 2.40 -29.17 24.05
N ALA A 31 3.68 -28.76 24.15
CA ALA A 31 4.49 -28.40 22.99
C ALA A 31 4.77 -29.61 22.08
N CYS A 32 4.92 -30.82 22.63
CA CYS A 32 5.16 -32.04 21.85
C CYS A 32 3.89 -32.57 21.16
N GLU A 33 2.71 -32.44 21.80
CA GLU A 33 1.41 -32.73 21.20
C GLU A 33 1.05 -31.70 20.11
N ALA A 34 1.28 -30.41 20.38
CA ALA A 34 1.17 -29.36 19.35
C ALA A 34 2.08 -29.65 18.15
N ARG A 35 3.32 -30.13 18.40
CA ARG A 35 4.29 -30.51 17.36
C ARG A 35 3.84 -31.70 16.51
N GLN A 36 3.05 -32.63 17.03
CA GLN A 36 2.55 -33.78 16.25
C GLN A 36 1.43 -33.40 15.27
N ASN A 37 0.62 -32.37 15.56
CA ASN A 37 -0.49 -31.94 14.71
C ASN A 37 -0.15 -30.80 13.71
N ILE A 38 1.11 -30.40 13.60
CA ILE A 38 1.56 -29.48 12.54
C ILE A 38 1.74 -30.26 11.23
N THR A 39 0.67 -30.37 10.47
CA THR A 39 0.70 -30.83 9.07
C THR A 39 1.74 -30.02 8.28
N ARG A 40 2.57 -30.66 7.44
CA ARG A 40 3.61 -29.98 6.62
C ARG A 40 3.10 -28.72 5.92
N GLN A 41 1.85 -28.74 5.44
CA GLN A 41 1.19 -27.60 4.80
C GLN A 41 1.02 -26.39 5.73
N ARG A 42 0.65 -26.58 7.01
CA ARG A 42 0.55 -25.49 8.00
C ARG A 42 1.91 -24.88 8.31
N LEU A 43 2.96 -25.70 8.43
CA LEU A 43 4.33 -25.20 8.61
C LEU A 43 4.81 -24.38 7.41
N LEU A 44 4.58 -24.88 6.19
CA LEU A 44 4.94 -24.19 4.95
C LEU A 44 4.16 -22.87 4.77
N PHE A 45 2.87 -22.84 5.14
CA PHE A 45 2.07 -21.62 5.15
C PHE A 45 2.62 -20.59 6.15
N PHE A 46 2.87 -21.01 7.40
CA PHE A 46 3.45 -20.16 8.44
C PHE A 46 4.82 -19.59 8.03
N LEU A 47 5.69 -20.43 7.44
CA LEU A 47 6.99 -20.03 6.92
C LEU A 47 6.86 -19.00 5.79
N LYS A 48 6.03 -19.24 4.78
CA LYS A 48 5.78 -18.26 3.70
C LYS A 48 5.22 -16.94 4.23
N GLN A 49 4.34 -16.99 5.23
CA GLN A 49 3.77 -15.79 5.82
C GLN A 49 4.84 -14.91 6.51
N HIS A 50 5.77 -15.52 7.27
CA HIS A 50 6.78 -14.79 8.05
C HIS A 50 8.12 -14.56 7.32
N VAL A 51 8.37 -15.26 6.21
CA VAL A 51 9.64 -15.23 5.46
C VAL A 51 9.33 -15.09 3.95
N PRO A 52 9.00 -13.88 3.47
CA PRO A 52 8.46 -13.65 2.11
C PRO A 52 9.39 -14.02 0.96
N ILE A 53 10.70 -14.22 1.20
CA ILE A 53 11.60 -14.78 0.17
C ILE A 53 11.18 -16.19 -0.28
N LEU A 54 10.48 -16.95 0.56
CA LEU A 54 9.88 -18.25 0.20
C LEU A 54 8.62 -18.13 -0.67
N GLU A 55 8.15 -16.90 -0.90
CA GLU A 55 7.05 -16.56 -1.82
C GLU A 55 7.60 -15.98 -3.13
N TRP A 56 8.49 -14.98 -3.07
CA TRP A 56 8.94 -14.27 -4.28
C TRP A 56 10.08 -14.96 -5.04
N LEU A 57 11.04 -15.61 -4.37
CA LEU A 57 12.19 -16.21 -5.02
C LEU A 57 11.82 -17.40 -5.95
N PRO A 58 10.86 -18.28 -5.62
CA PRO A 58 10.42 -19.34 -6.54
C PRO A 58 9.64 -18.83 -7.77
N SER A 59 9.18 -17.58 -7.75
CA SER A 59 8.47 -16.93 -8.88
C SER A 59 9.37 -16.06 -9.77
N TYR A 60 10.69 -16.09 -9.55
CA TYR A 60 11.65 -15.21 -10.23
C TYR A 60 12.02 -15.70 -11.64
N ASP A 61 11.87 -14.85 -12.66
CA ASP A 61 12.36 -15.19 -14.02
C ASP A 61 13.77 -14.62 -14.23
N ILE A 62 14.76 -15.52 -14.16
CA ILE A 62 16.18 -15.19 -14.33
C ILE A 62 16.48 -14.56 -15.72
N ARG A 63 15.68 -14.84 -16.75
CA ARG A 63 15.90 -14.30 -18.11
C ARG A 63 15.28 -12.91 -18.28
N GLU A 64 14.10 -12.70 -17.72
CA GLU A 64 13.44 -11.39 -17.81
C GLU A 64 13.90 -10.40 -16.74
N ASP A 65 13.90 -10.80 -15.47
CA ASP A 65 13.99 -9.89 -14.32
C ASP A 65 15.43 -9.48 -14.01
N LEU A 66 16.39 -10.40 -14.15
CA LEU A 66 17.78 -10.21 -13.72
C LEU A 66 18.46 -9.00 -14.36
N GLN A 67 18.21 -8.73 -15.64
CA GLN A 67 18.80 -7.58 -16.34
C GLN A 67 18.36 -6.24 -15.72
N PHE A 68 17.11 -6.15 -15.24
CA PHE A 68 16.56 -4.94 -14.66
C PHE A 68 17.02 -4.78 -13.20
N ASP A 69 17.00 -5.86 -12.43
CA ASP A 69 17.52 -5.87 -11.06
C ASP A 69 19.04 -5.62 -11.01
N LEU A 70 19.80 -6.06 -12.02
CA LEU A 70 21.24 -5.80 -12.18
C LEU A 70 21.53 -4.33 -12.46
N VAL A 71 20.88 -3.72 -13.46
CA VAL A 71 21.04 -2.28 -13.75
C VAL A 71 20.64 -1.43 -12.54
N SER A 72 19.53 -1.80 -11.90
CA SER A 72 19.04 -1.12 -10.70
C SER A 72 20.01 -1.22 -9.53
N GLY A 73 20.45 -2.43 -9.18
CA GLY A 73 21.37 -2.67 -8.07
C GLY A 73 22.75 -2.02 -8.26
N ILE A 74 23.26 -1.96 -9.50
CA ILE A 74 24.51 -1.25 -9.80
C ILE A 74 24.34 0.27 -9.63
N THR A 75 23.25 0.84 -10.16
CA THR A 75 23.01 2.29 -10.07
C THR A 75 22.74 2.72 -8.62
N VAL A 76 21.97 1.92 -7.87
CA VAL A 76 21.73 2.15 -6.43
C VAL A 76 23.02 1.95 -5.64
N GLY A 77 23.84 0.92 -5.90
CA GLY A 77 25.11 0.70 -5.21
C GLY A 77 26.11 1.86 -5.36
N LEU A 78 26.28 2.35 -6.59
CA LEU A 78 27.16 3.50 -6.88
C LEU A 78 26.63 4.82 -6.28
N MET A 79 25.31 4.98 -6.15
CA MET A 79 24.69 6.10 -5.43
C MET A 79 24.81 5.95 -3.89
N LEU A 80 24.74 4.72 -3.38
CA LEU A 80 24.65 4.43 -1.95
C LEU A 80 25.99 4.68 -1.24
N VAL A 81 27.12 4.29 -1.84
CA VAL A 81 28.47 4.54 -1.27
C VAL A 81 28.70 5.99 -0.82
N PRO A 82 28.58 7.03 -1.68
CA PRO A 82 28.79 8.41 -1.27
C PRO A 82 27.69 8.92 -0.33
N GLN A 83 26.47 8.41 -0.46
CA GLN A 83 25.39 8.72 0.49
C GLN A 83 25.75 8.21 1.90
N GLU A 84 26.25 7.00 2.07
CA GLU A 84 26.51 6.39 3.38
C GLU A 84 27.78 6.94 4.05
N VAL A 85 28.79 7.31 3.25
CA VAL A 85 29.94 8.13 3.70
C VAL A 85 29.45 9.46 4.27
N SER A 86 28.54 10.16 3.57
CA SER A 86 28.02 11.45 4.02
C SER A 86 27.07 11.32 5.24
N LEU A 87 26.24 10.27 5.31
CA LEU A 87 25.37 10.00 6.46
C LEU A 87 26.16 9.67 7.74
N SER A 88 27.28 8.96 7.62
CA SER A 88 28.22 8.72 8.73
C SER A 88 28.72 10.02 9.35
N ALA A 89 29.01 11.04 8.52
CA ALA A 89 29.40 12.36 9.00
C ALA A 89 28.27 13.13 9.73
N ILE A 90 26.98 12.85 9.45
CA ILE A 90 25.86 13.41 10.23
C ILE A 90 25.80 12.80 11.63
N MET A 91 26.04 11.49 11.74
CA MET A 91 26.22 10.82 13.04
C MET A 91 27.53 11.27 13.72
N GLY A 92 28.50 11.73 12.93
CA GLY A 92 29.86 12.04 13.35
C GLY A 92 30.62 10.79 13.83
N VAL A 93 30.36 9.65 13.17
CA VAL A 93 31.17 8.43 13.27
C VAL A 93 32.02 8.31 12.00
N PRO A 94 33.15 7.56 12.02
CA PRO A 94 33.97 7.37 10.82
C PRO A 94 33.18 6.84 9.61
N PRO A 95 33.51 7.27 8.36
CA PRO A 95 32.75 6.93 7.15
C PRO A 95 32.48 5.44 6.91
N ILE A 96 33.33 4.58 7.44
CA ILE A 96 33.26 3.13 7.29
C ILE A 96 31.99 2.52 7.91
N TYR A 97 31.45 3.08 9.00
CA TYR A 97 30.31 2.48 9.70
C TYR A 97 29.00 2.60 8.90
N GLY A 98 28.83 3.65 8.09
CA GLY A 98 27.75 3.70 7.10
C GLY A 98 27.92 2.65 6.01
N LEU A 99 29.13 2.50 5.46
CA LEU A 99 29.43 1.49 4.44
C LEU A 99 29.24 0.06 4.96
N TYR A 100 29.64 -0.24 6.20
CA TYR A 100 29.34 -1.51 6.88
C TYR A 100 27.84 -1.76 6.97
N THR A 101 27.06 -0.76 7.34
CA THR A 101 25.60 -0.89 7.42
C THR A 101 25.01 -1.21 6.03
N ALA A 102 25.47 -0.51 4.99
CA ALA A 102 25.08 -0.74 3.60
C ALA A 102 25.60 -2.05 3.00
N ALA A 103 26.63 -2.67 3.58
CA ALA A 103 27.14 -3.99 3.18
C ALA A 103 26.40 -5.18 3.85
N VAL A 104 25.47 -4.91 4.77
CA VAL A 104 24.80 -5.94 5.59
C VAL A 104 23.27 -5.79 5.56
N VAL A 105 22.74 -4.60 5.88
CA VAL A 105 21.30 -4.36 6.00
C VAL A 105 20.51 -4.69 4.71
N PRO A 106 20.95 -4.28 3.49
CA PRO A 106 20.19 -4.60 2.28
C PRO A 106 20.29 -6.07 1.86
N MET A 107 21.12 -6.89 2.52
CA MET A 107 21.14 -8.35 2.37
C MET A 107 20.11 -9.04 3.27
N ILE A 108 19.83 -8.48 4.46
CA ILE A 108 18.90 -9.07 5.44
C ILE A 108 17.44 -8.70 5.14
N TYR A 109 17.18 -7.45 4.75
CA TYR A 109 15.81 -6.99 4.48
C TYR A 109 15.05 -7.85 3.43
N PRO A 110 15.64 -8.26 2.28
CA PRO A 110 14.99 -9.12 1.28
C PRO A 110 14.43 -10.46 1.78
N LEU A 111 14.93 -10.97 2.91
CA LEU A 111 14.50 -12.24 3.51
C LEU A 111 13.11 -12.12 4.15
N PHE A 112 12.83 -10.97 4.76
CA PHE A 112 11.71 -10.73 5.66
C PHE A 112 10.74 -9.65 5.19
N GLY A 113 11.17 -8.69 4.36
CA GLY A 113 10.36 -7.55 3.90
C GLY A 113 9.26 -7.93 2.91
N THR A 114 8.20 -7.10 2.82
CA THR A 114 7.10 -7.27 1.86
C THR A 114 7.13 -6.26 0.70
N SER A 115 7.89 -5.18 0.80
CA SER A 115 8.14 -4.32 -0.36
C SER A 115 9.08 -4.98 -1.36
N ARG A 116 8.72 -4.91 -2.65
CA ARG A 116 9.52 -5.48 -3.75
C ARG A 116 10.75 -4.64 -4.14
N VAL A 117 10.75 -3.33 -3.88
CA VAL A 117 11.85 -2.42 -4.33
C VAL A 117 12.29 -1.38 -3.28
N LEU A 118 11.78 -1.42 -2.05
CA LEU A 118 12.30 -0.61 -0.93
C LEU A 118 13.79 -0.90 -0.71
N SER A 119 14.62 0.15 -0.67
CA SER A 119 16.04 0.03 -0.38
C SER A 119 16.35 0.53 1.04
N VAL A 120 16.81 -0.38 1.89
CA VAL A 120 17.01 -0.18 3.34
C VAL A 120 18.51 -0.12 3.63
N ALA A 121 18.94 0.97 4.25
CA ALA A 121 20.30 1.30 4.71
C ALA A 121 20.15 2.52 5.66
N ASN A 122 21.11 3.42 5.84
CA ASN A 122 20.92 4.50 6.83
C ASN A 122 19.90 5.54 6.35
N GLY A 123 19.00 5.98 7.22
CA GLY A 123 18.11 7.12 6.94
C GLY A 123 18.80 8.43 7.26
N ALA A 124 18.48 9.52 6.58
CA ALA A 124 19.05 10.83 6.92
C ALA A 124 18.48 11.35 8.26
N GLU A 125 17.19 11.10 8.47
CA GLU A 125 16.43 11.34 9.69
C GLU A 125 16.98 10.50 10.86
N VAL A 126 17.22 9.22 10.61
CA VAL A 126 17.79 8.29 11.60
C VAL A 126 19.24 8.63 11.93
N SER A 127 20.05 9.01 10.94
CA SER A 127 21.44 9.45 11.14
C SER A 127 21.51 10.73 11.99
N LEU A 128 20.60 11.68 11.78
CA LEU A 128 20.49 12.89 12.59
C LEU A 128 20.12 12.56 14.05
N LEU A 129 19.20 11.62 14.28
CA LEU A 129 18.79 11.18 15.61
C LEU A 129 19.92 10.46 16.35
N VAL A 130 20.61 9.53 15.68
CA VAL A 130 21.79 8.84 16.24
C VAL A 130 22.89 9.84 16.57
N GLY A 131 23.18 10.77 15.66
CA GLY A 131 24.12 11.87 15.89
C GLY A 131 23.74 12.74 17.08
N SER A 132 22.44 13.01 17.28
CA SER A 132 21.93 13.76 18.44
C SER A 132 22.00 12.98 19.76
N ALA A 133 21.84 11.65 19.74
CA ALA A 133 21.95 10.81 20.93
C ALA A 133 23.42 10.68 21.39
N ILE A 134 24.35 10.41 20.46
CA ILE A 134 25.79 10.27 20.77
C ILE A 134 26.52 11.63 20.82
N LYS A 135 25.81 12.75 20.67
CA LYS A 135 26.31 14.13 20.68
C LYS A 135 27.09 14.52 21.94
N LYS A 136 26.71 13.97 23.09
CA LYS A 136 27.31 14.28 24.41
C LYS A 136 28.57 13.45 24.70
N VAL A 137 29.00 12.64 23.75
CA VAL A 137 30.09 11.68 23.90
C VAL A 137 31.33 12.24 23.21
N GLU A 138 32.38 12.53 23.97
CA GLU A 138 33.61 13.14 23.42
C GLU A 138 34.56 12.09 22.83
N SER A 139 34.54 10.84 23.32
CA SER A 139 35.36 9.74 22.80
C SER A 139 34.75 9.14 21.53
N GLU A 140 35.54 9.06 20.45
CA GLU A 140 35.12 8.46 19.18
C GLU A 140 34.78 6.97 19.32
N GLU A 141 35.56 6.21 20.09
CA GLU A 141 35.32 4.79 20.34
C GLU A 141 34.00 4.55 21.10
N GLU A 142 33.69 5.43 22.06
CA GLU A 142 32.44 5.39 22.81
C GLU A 142 31.24 5.79 21.95
N ARG A 143 31.41 6.74 21.01
CA ARG A 143 30.38 7.08 20.00
C ARG A 143 30.07 5.89 19.09
N ILE A 144 31.10 5.20 18.60
CA ILE A 144 30.97 4.00 17.76
C ILE A 144 30.26 2.88 18.54
N ALA A 145 30.72 2.60 19.76
CA ALA A 145 30.12 1.58 20.63
C ALA A 145 28.64 1.88 20.92
N THR A 146 28.33 3.15 21.21
CA THR A 146 26.95 3.60 21.46
C THR A 146 26.08 3.49 20.21
N GLY A 147 26.57 3.88 19.02
CA GLY A 147 25.84 3.76 17.76
C GLY A 147 25.49 2.31 17.39
N ILE A 148 26.43 1.39 17.58
CA ILE A 148 26.23 -0.06 17.37
C ILE A 148 25.22 -0.62 18.39
N LEU A 149 25.30 -0.21 19.65
CA LEU A 149 24.35 -0.58 20.70
C LEU A 149 22.93 -0.06 20.39
N LEU A 150 22.78 1.20 19.95
CA LEU A 150 21.50 1.77 19.51
C LEU A 150 20.91 0.98 18.33
N SER A 151 21.75 0.45 17.42
CA SER A 151 21.32 -0.41 16.32
C SER A 151 20.76 -1.75 16.82
N PHE A 152 21.47 -2.41 17.73
CA PHE A 152 21.03 -3.66 18.35
C PHE A 152 19.71 -3.48 19.11
N LEU A 153 19.64 -2.50 20.01
CA LEU A 153 18.46 -2.24 20.83
C LEU A 153 17.28 -1.79 19.95
N SER A 154 17.51 -1.02 18.88
CA SER A 154 16.47 -0.66 17.91
C SER A 154 15.93 -1.89 17.20
N GLY A 155 16.81 -2.81 16.77
CA GLY A 155 16.42 -4.11 16.22
C GLY A 155 15.55 -4.93 17.18
N VAL A 156 15.93 -4.99 18.46
CA VAL A 156 15.15 -5.67 19.51
C VAL A 156 13.77 -5.02 19.72
N VAL A 157 13.70 -3.68 19.84
CA VAL A 157 12.43 -2.95 20.00
C VAL A 157 11.50 -3.17 18.81
N LEU A 158 12.02 -3.09 17.58
CA LEU A 158 11.26 -3.34 16.35
C LEU A 158 10.73 -4.78 16.27
N LEU A 159 11.53 -5.78 16.68
CA LEU A 159 11.10 -7.17 16.75
C LEU A 159 9.99 -7.38 17.79
N PHE A 160 10.09 -6.76 18.98
CA PHE A 160 9.01 -6.77 19.97
C PHE A 160 7.74 -6.10 19.44
N MET A 161 7.85 -4.93 18.81
CA MET A 161 6.70 -4.25 18.20
C MET A 161 6.03 -5.12 17.13
N GLY A 162 6.82 -5.80 16.28
CA GLY A 162 6.30 -6.74 15.28
C GLY A 162 5.60 -7.95 15.90
N MET A 163 6.18 -8.53 16.96
CA MET A 163 5.63 -9.67 17.69
C MET A 163 4.29 -9.33 18.38
N PHE A 164 4.21 -8.17 19.04
CA PHE A 164 2.97 -7.66 19.64
C PHE A 164 1.98 -7.04 18.62
N ARG A 165 2.24 -7.19 17.32
CA ARG A 165 1.41 -6.66 16.22
C ARG A 165 1.15 -5.15 16.28
N LEU A 166 2.06 -4.40 16.87
CA LEU A 166 1.99 -2.93 17.02
C LEU A 166 2.19 -2.17 15.71
N GLY A 167 2.22 -2.85 14.56
CA GLY A 167 2.27 -2.22 13.24
C GLY A 167 1.08 -1.31 12.94
N VAL A 168 -0.05 -1.49 13.65
CA VAL A 168 -1.22 -0.59 13.65
C VAL A 168 -0.86 0.85 14.03
N ILE A 169 0.25 1.07 14.73
CA ILE A 169 0.81 2.41 14.97
C ILE A 169 0.97 3.18 13.64
N ALA A 170 1.32 2.51 12.54
CA ALA A 170 1.45 3.12 11.21
C ALA A 170 0.13 3.55 10.52
N ASP A 171 -1.02 3.31 11.16
CA ASP A 171 -2.34 3.71 10.66
C ASP A 171 -2.87 4.96 11.38
N PHE A 172 -2.31 5.31 12.55
CA PHE A 172 -2.56 6.60 13.22
C PHE A 172 -1.87 7.79 12.54
N PHE A 173 -0.91 7.54 11.66
CA PHE A 173 -0.21 8.59 10.90
C PHE A 173 -1.00 8.95 9.64
N SER A 174 -1.82 9.99 9.75
CA SER A 174 -2.53 10.57 8.61
C SER A 174 -1.54 11.06 7.54
N ARG A 175 -1.92 10.97 6.26
CA ARG A 175 -1.07 11.46 5.14
C ARG A 175 -0.61 12.92 5.33
N PRO A 176 -1.46 13.87 5.80
CA PRO A 176 -1.03 15.24 6.07
C PRO A 176 0.11 15.34 7.10
N VAL A 177 0.09 14.53 8.16
CA VAL A 177 1.18 14.47 9.15
C VAL A 177 2.47 13.98 8.52
N MET A 178 2.43 12.89 7.77
CA MET A 178 3.65 12.35 7.15
C MET A 178 4.24 13.31 6.12
N GLY A 179 3.40 13.95 5.28
CA GLY A 179 3.85 14.97 4.34
C GLY A 179 4.50 16.17 5.02
N GLY A 180 3.91 16.65 6.13
CA GLY A 180 4.45 17.77 6.92
C GLY A 180 5.77 17.42 7.61
N PHE A 181 5.80 16.29 8.31
CA PHE A 181 7.00 15.78 8.99
C PHE A 181 8.16 15.49 8.04
N ILE A 182 7.93 14.79 6.93
CA ILE A 182 8.98 14.47 5.94
C ILE A 182 9.52 15.76 5.30
N SER A 183 8.64 16.71 4.98
CA SER A 183 9.06 18.02 4.43
C SER A 183 9.90 18.82 5.43
N ALA A 184 9.57 18.78 6.73
CA ALA A 184 10.37 19.40 7.78
C ALA A 184 11.69 18.66 8.01
N GLY A 185 11.68 17.33 7.96
CA GLY A 185 12.88 16.50 7.97
C GLY A 185 13.87 16.90 6.87
N GLY A 186 13.39 17.08 5.64
CA GLY A 186 14.19 17.60 4.52
C GLY A 186 14.85 18.95 4.82
N VAL A 187 14.12 19.90 5.41
CA VAL A 187 14.65 21.22 5.82
C VAL A 187 15.67 21.11 6.95
N LEU A 188 15.43 20.29 7.98
CA LEU A 188 16.36 20.06 9.08
C LEU A 188 17.66 19.37 8.62
N ILE A 189 17.53 18.40 7.71
CA ILE A 189 18.65 17.73 7.05
C ILE A 189 19.48 18.76 6.28
N MET A 190 18.86 19.59 5.43
CA MET A 190 19.56 20.66 4.70
C MET A 190 20.28 21.62 5.66
N LEU A 191 19.61 22.08 6.73
CA LEU A 191 20.17 23.00 7.72
C LEU A 191 21.41 22.40 8.42
N SER A 192 21.38 21.11 8.78
CA SER A 192 22.50 20.43 9.44
C SER A 192 23.79 20.44 8.61
N GLN A 193 23.67 20.56 7.28
CA GLN A 193 24.79 20.47 6.34
C GLN A 193 25.36 21.82 5.91
N VAL A 194 24.71 22.94 6.25
CA VAL A 194 25.19 24.29 5.88
C VAL A 194 26.57 24.57 6.48
N ALA A 195 26.81 24.15 7.73
CA ALA A 195 28.11 24.26 8.39
C ALA A 195 29.22 23.53 7.59
N SER A 196 28.99 22.24 7.25
CA SER A 196 29.91 21.42 6.47
C SER A 196 30.13 21.90 5.04
N TRP A 197 29.15 22.59 4.42
CA TRP A 197 29.32 23.25 3.13
C TRP A 197 30.19 24.51 3.24
N TRP A 198 29.99 25.35 4.26
CA TRP A 198 30.79 26.55 4.51
C TRP A 198 32.19 26.25 5.09
N GLY A 199 32.46 24.98 5.44
CA GLY A 199 33.72 24.53 6.04
C GLY A 199 33.84 24.84 7.54
N LEU A 200 32.74 25.19 8.21
CA LEU A 200 32.70 25.61 9.61
C LEU A 200 32.40 24.43 10.55
N GLU A 201 33.08 24.38 11.70
CA GLU A 201 32.81 23.41 12.77
C GLU A 201 31.87 23.98 13.84
N VAL A 202 30.59 24.17 13.48
CA VAL A 202 29.56 24.66 14.39
C VAL A 202 29.09 23.54 15.33
N LYS A 203 29.20 23.74 16.65
CA LYS A 203 28.63 22.81 17.64
C LYS A 203 27.10 22.78 17.52
N SER A 204 26.54 21.61 17.18
CA SER A 204 25.09 21.43 17.06
C SER A 204 24.35 21.85 18.34
N ARG A 205 23.23 22.58 18.22
CA ARG A 205 22.31 22.85 19.35
C ARG A 205 21.10 21.92 19.32
N ASP A 206 20.36 21.86 20.43
CA ASP A 206 19.21 20.96 20.58
C ASP A 206 17.95 21.50 19.87
N LEU A 207 17.83 22.82 19.78
CA LEU A 207 16.80 23.52 19.00
C LEU A 207 17.38 23.98 17.65
N PRO A 208 16.86 23.52 16.49
CA PRO A 208 17.37 23.86 15.16
C PRO A 208 17.45 25.36 14.88
N VAL A 209 16.50 26.13 15.41
CA VAL A 209 16.43 27.60 15.27
C VAL A 209 17.70 28.28 15.82
N LEU A 210 18.32 27.73 16.87
CA LEU A 210 19.54 28.29 17.44
C LEU A 210 20.78 27.96 16.58
N THR A 211 20.78 26.84 15.87
CA THR A 211 21.84 26.52 14.89
C THR A 211 21.84 27.51 13.72
N VAL A 212 20.68 28.01 13.30
CA VAL A 212 20.58 29.10 12.30
C VAL A 212 21.27 30.37 12.81
N TRP A 213 21.09 30.71 14.09
CA TRP A 213 21.73 31.87 14.70
C TRP A 213 23.26 31.73 14.79
N ASP A 214 23.76 30.57 15.22
CA ASP A 214 25.20 30.30 15.26
C ASP A 214 25.85 30.36 13.87
N LEU A 215 25.16 29.87 12.83
CA LEU A 215 25.61 29.97 11.44
C LEU A 215 25.74 31.42 10.97
N PHE A 216 24.83 32.32 11.39
CA PHE A 216 24.97 33.75 11.09
C PHE A 216 26.12 34.41 11.87
N GLN A 217 26.44 33.94 13.08
CA GLN A 217 27.57 34.49 13.85
C GLN A 217 28.94 34.09 13.29
N HIS A 218 29.11 32.83 12.84
CA HIS A 218 30.37 32.32 12.29
C HIS A 218 30.52 32.53 10.77
N PHE A 219 29.60 33.25 10.14
CA PHE A 219 29.65 33.58 8.71
C PHE A 219 30.96 34.27 8.26
N PRO A 220 31.64 35.13 9.06
CA PRO A 220 32.93 35.71 8.68
C PRO A 220 34.07 34.71 8.49
N ASP A 221 34.01 33.55 9.15
CA ASP A 221 35.08 32.54 9.17
C ASP A 221 34.99 31.52 8.01
N LEU A 222 34.13 31.80 7.03
CA LEU A 222 33.76 30.89 5.93
C LEU A 222 34.96 30.52 5.05
N ASN A 223 35.20 29.21 4.87
CA ASN A 223 36.20 28.70 3.94
C ASN A 223 35.67 28.81 2.50
N GLY A 224 36.14 29.84 1.79
CA GLY A 224 35.72 30.14 0.42
C GLY A 224 35.95 29.00 -0.59
N LEU A 225 36.97 28.16 -0.38
CA LEU A 225 37.25 27.02 -1.26
C LEU A 225 36.23 25.89 -1.01
N SER A 226 35.92 25.60 0.26
CA SER A 226 34.84 24.66 0.64
C SER A 226 33.48 25.12 0.09
N PHE A 227 33.17 26.41 0.22
CA PHE A 227 31.93 27.00 -0.32
C PHE A 227 31.83 26.84 -1.84
N VAL A 228 32.90 27.17 -2.59
CA VAL A 228 32.94 27.04 -4.06
C VAL A 228 32.81 25.59 -4.51
N VAL A 229 33.52 24.65 -3.86
CA VAL A 229 33.44 23.21 -4.17
C VAL A 229 32.03 22.67 -3.94
N GLY A 230 31.37 23.06 -2.84
CA GLY A 230 29.98 22.68 -2.59
C GLY A 230 28.98 23.36 -3.54
N ALA A 231 29.17 24.65 -3.84
CA ALA A 231 28.30 25.37 -4.78
C ALA A 231 28.36 24.75 -6.20
N PHE A 232 29.56 24.38 -6.66
CA PHE A 232 29.75 23.62 -7.89
C PHE A 232 29.12 22.23 -7.82
N SER A 233 29.27 21.52 -6.70
CA SER A 233 28.66 20.21 -6.47
C SER A 233 27.11 20.27 -6.54
N ILE A 234 26.49 21.27 -5.92
CA ILE A 234 25.03 21.53 -6.01
C ILE A 234 24.63 21.87 -7.45
N MET A 235 25.40 22.72 -8.15
CA MET A 235 25.13 23.08 -9.54
C MET A 235 25.16 21.85 -10.47
N VAL A 236 26.13 20.95 -10.30
CA VAL A 236 26.21 19.69 -11.05
C VAL A 236 24.98 18.80 -10.77
N LEU A 237 24.62 18.59 -9.50
CA LEU A 237 23.47 17.76 -9.13
C LEU A 237 22.13 18.31 -9.67
N VAL A 238 21.90 19.62 -9.53
CA VAL A 238 20.69 20.28 -10.05
C VAL A 238 20.66 20.27 -11.57
N GLY A 239 21.81 20.46 -12.23
CA GLY A 239 21.97 20.34 -13.67
C GLY A 239 21.64 18.94 -14.18
N MET A 240 22.18 17.90 -13.54
CA MET A 240 21.88 16.49 -13.86
C MET A 240 20.41 16.13 -13.59
N HIS A 241 19.79 16.69 -12.55
CA HIS A 241 18.37 16.48 -12.26
C HIS A 241 17.44 17.10 -13.32
N GLU A 242 17.68 18.35 -13.75
CA GLU A 242 16.88 18.96 -14.83
C GLU A 242 17.21 18.36 -16.20
N LEU A 243 18.45 17.88 -16.43
CA LEU A 243 18.79 17.07 -17.60
C LEU A 243 18.01 15.75 -17.62
N LYS A 244 18.01 14.98 -16.52
CA LYS A 244 17.16 13.77 -16.34
C LYS A 244 15.70 14.06 -16.68
N ARG A 245 15.17 15.18 -16.17
CA ARG A 245 13.78 15.60 -16.40
C ARG A 245 13.47 15.91 -17.86
N ARG A 246 14.44 16.40 -18.64
CA ARG A 246 14.32 16.58 -20.10
C ARG A 246 14.43 15.25 -20.82
N VAL A 247 15.45 14.45 -20.50
CA VAL A 247 15.69 13.12 -21.09
C VAL A 247 14.49 12.20 -20.89
N VAL A 248 13.84 12.17 -19.73
CA VAL A 248 12.63 11.38 -19.49
C VAL A 248 11.44 11.83 -20.35
N LYS A 249 11.31 13.13 -20.65
CA LYS A 249 10.26 13.64 -21.55
C LYS A 249 10.51 13.28 -23.01
N GLU A 250 11.76 13.39 -23.47
CA GLU A 250 12.10 12.99 -24.84
C GLU A 250 12.07 11.46 -24.99
N LEU A 251 12.43 10.70 -23.96
CA LEU A 251 12.31 9.24 -23.94
C LEU A 251 10.85 8.80 -24.13
N ALA A 252 9.91 9.38 -23.39
CA ALA A 252 8.47 9.08 -23.53
C ALA A 252 7.94 9.39 -24.95
N ARG A 253 8.39 10.50 -25.56
CA ARG A 253 8.05 10.83 -26.96
C ARG A 253 8.66 9.86 -27.96
N VAL A 254 9.87 9.36 -27.69
CA VAL A 254 10.54 8.37 -28.55
C VAL A 254 9.93 6.98 -28.39
N GLU A 255 9.37 6.67 -27.23
CA GLU A 255 8.59 5.46 -26.96
C GLU A 255 7.25 5.51 -27.72
N GLU A 256 6.52 6.62 -27.67
CA GLU A 256 5.32 6.92 -28.46
C GLU A 256 5.60 6.88 -29.99
N GLU A 257 6.65 7.58 -30.45
CA GLU A 257 7.13 7.54 -31.84
C GLU A 257 7.53 6.12 -32.29
N PHE A 258 7.98 5.26 -31.36
CA PHE A 258 8.39 3.88 -31.63
C PHE A 258 7.20 2.93 -31.77
N GLU A 259 6.19 3.02 -30.90
CA GLU A 259 4.97 2.20 -31.04
C GLU A 259 4.22 2.53 -32.34
N ASP A 260 4.08 3.82 -32.68
CA ASP A 260 3.50 4.28 -33.95
C ASP A 260 4.25 3.71 -35.17
N GLN A 261 5.57 3.88 -35.23
CA GLN A 261 6.36 3.36 -36.37
C GLN A 261 6.34 1.83 -36.43
N PHE A 262 6.36 1.13 -35.29
CA PHE A 262 6.27 -0.32 -35.24
C PHE A 262 4.91 -0.84 -35.73
N ALA A 263 3.81 -0.15 -35.42
CA ALA A 263 2.49 -0.48 -35.94
C ALA A 263 2.37 -0.20 -37.46
N ILE A 264 2.93 0.91 -37.95
CA ILE A 264 2.95 1.27 -39.37
C ILE A 264 3.78 0.26 -40.19
N GLU A 265 4.94 -0.16 -39.69
CA GLU A 265 5.81 -1.10 -40.43
C GLU A 265 5.35 -2.56 -40.32
N THR A 266 4.74 -3.00 -39.20
CA THR A 266 4.13 -4.34 -39.13
C THR A 266 2.89 -4.47 -40.02
N SER A 267 2.02 -3.45 -40.08
CA SER A 267 0.88 -3.44 -41.01
C SER A 267 1.32 -3.37 -42.48
N ARG A 268 2.36 -2.59 -42.82
CA ARG A 268 2.96 -2.60 -44.17
C ARG A 268 3.52 -3.97 -44.54
N ALA A 269 4.26 -4.62 -43.64
CA ALA A 269 4.84 -5.94 -43.89
C ALA A 269 3.77 -7.04 -44.04
N LEU A 270 2.70 -6.99 -43.23
CA LEU A 270 1.54 -7.88 -43.37
C LEU A 270 0.84 -7.72 -44.71
N ASN A 271 0.61 -6.48 -45.17
CA ASN A 271 0.00 -6.22 -46.47
C ASN A 271 0.86 -6.68 -47.65
N GLN A 272 2.20 -6.62 -47.52
CA GLN A 272 3.11 -7.18 -48.53
C GLN A 272 3.07 -8.71 -48.56
N LEU A 273 3.01 -9.36 -47.38
CA LEU A 273 2.87 -10.81 -47.28
C LEU A 273 1.53 -11.29 -47.88
N SER A 274 0.40 -10.64 -47.57
CA SER A 274 -0.90 -11.04 -48.12
C SER A 274 -0.97 -10.86 -49.64
N MET A 275 -0.44 -9.76 -50.18
CA MET A 275 -0.31 -9.59 -51.64
C MET A 275 0.52 -10.71 -52.28
N SER A 276 1.65 -11.07 -51.68
CA SER A 276 2.51 -12.15 -52.20
C SER A 276 1.84 -13.53 -52.18
N MET A 277 0.96 -13.77 -51.20
CA MET A 277 0.15 -15.00 -51.14
C MET A 277 -0.95 -15.00 -52.21
N SER A 278 -1.67 -13.88 -52.41
CA SER A 278 -2.69 -13.82 -53.47
C SER A 278 -2.13 -13.96 -54.89
N SER A 279 -0.90 -13.51 -55.14
CA SER A 279 -0.22 -13.75 -56.42
C SER A 279 0.24 -15.20 -56.63
N ALA A 280 0.38 -15.99 -55.55
CA ALA A 280 0.78 -17.39 -55.62
C ALA A 280 -0.39 -18.37 -55.75
N SER A 281 -1.63 -17.91 -55.51
CA SER A 281 -2.86 -18.70 -55.64
C SER A 281 -3.66 -18.43 -56.92
N GLY A 282 -3.09 -17.68 -57.87
CA GLY A 282 -3.77 -17.23 -59.09
C GLY A 282 -3.51 -18.06 -60.35
N ASP A 283 -2.82 -19.20 -60.25
CA ASP A 283 -2.38 -20.02 -61.39
C ASP A 283 -2.94 -21.45 -61.30
N ASN A 284 -4.25 -21.57 -61.54
CA ASN A 284 -4.98 -22.75 -62.03
C ASN A 284 -6.36 -22.23 -62.49
N GLY A 285 -6.78 -22.57 -63.70
CA GLY A 285 -8.08 -22.15 -64.24
C GLY A 285 -9.19 -23.15 -63.95
N ASP A 286 -10.41 -22.81 -64.35
CA ASP A 286 -11.02 -23.49 -65.51
C ASP A 286 -12.14 -22.62 -66.12
N MET A 287 -12.59 -22.99 -67.31
CA MET A 287 -13.74 -22.43 -68.01
C MET A 287 -15.00 -23.26 -67.71
N ASP A 288 -16.17 -22.65 -67.80
CA ASP A 288 -17.41 -23.25 -68.33
C ASP A 288 -18.39 -22.13 -68.72
N GLU A 289 -19.34 -22.40 -69.62
CA GLU A 289 -20.13 -21.41 -70.39
C GLU A 289 -21.65 -21.41 -70.03
N ASP A 290 -22.49 -20.80 -70.89
CA ASP A 290 -23.97 -20.68 -70.89
C ASP A 290 -24.60 -19.75 -69.82
N GLU A 291 -25.19 -18.57 -70.13
CA GLU A 291 -26.47 -18.25 -70.85
C GLU A 291 -27.76 -18.57 -70.05
N GLU A 292 -28.91 -17.87 -70.14
CA GLU A 292 -29.37 -16.64 -70.87
C GLU A 292 -29.22 -15.37 -69.97
N ASP A 293 -29.89 -14.19 -70.03
CA ASP A 293 -31.00 -13.57 -70.81
C ASP A 293 -30.74 -12.03 -70.96
N SER A 294 -31.75 -11.14 -71.08
CA SER A 294 -31.66 -9.91 -71.88
C SER A 294 -32.24 -8.59 -71.30
N GLN A 295 -31.69 -7.46 -71.80
CA GLN A 295 -32.26 -6.08 -71.91
C GLN A 295 -32.46 -5.26 -70.59
N ASP A 296 -32.30 -3.91 -70.54
CA ASP A 296 -31.90 -2.83 -71.49
C ASP A 296 -31.19 -1.71 -70.63
N ALA A 297 -30.64 -0.56 -71.06
CA ALA A 297 -30.68 0.21 -72.32
C ALA A 297 -29.53 1.25 -72.42
N LYS A 298 -29.21 1.70 -73.65
CA LYS A 298 -28.50 2.97 -74.05
C LYS A 298 -27.04 3.12 -73.58
N ASP A 299 -26.05 3.12 -74.48
CA ASP A 299 -25.60 4.24 -75.36
C ASP A 299 -25.16 5.51 -74.59
N ASP A 300 -24.00 6.12 -74.90
CA ASP A 300 -23.53 6.42 -76.27
C ASP A 300 -21.99 6.29 -76.49
N ARG A 301 -21.54 6.46 -77.75
CA ARG A 301 -20.14 6.41 -78.24
C ARG A 301 -19.63 7.85 -78.57
N ARG A 302 -18.37 8.17 -78.97
CA ARG A 302 -17.26 7.44 -79.63
C ARG A 302 -15.90 8.22 -79.58
N THR A 303 -14.81 7.54 -79.22
CA THR A 303 -13.41 7.61 -79.76
C THR A 303 -12.64 8.92 -80.11
N ALA A 304 -11.37 8.96 -79.64
CA ALA A 304 -10.14 9.51 -80.28
C ALA A 304 -9.87 11.06 -80.23
N THR A 305 -8.63 11.59 -80.32
CA THR A 305 -7.38 11.08 -80.97
C THR A 305 -6.06 11.73 -80.44
N TYR A 306 -4.92 11.01 -80.59
CA TYR A 306 -3.49 11.45 -80.68
C TYR A 306 -2.67 11.98 -79.46
N GLU A 307 -1.34 12.00 -79.67
CA GLU A 307 -0.20 11.90 -78.73
C GLU A 307 0.37 13.24 -78.20
N GLY A 308 1.25 13.17 -77.18
CA GLY A 308 2.21 14.25 -76.83
C GLY A 308 2.85 14.11 -75.43
N ASP A 309 4.17 13.91 -75.36
CA ASP A 309 4.97 13.96 -74.11
C ASP A 309 5.30 15.41 -73.66
N ILE A 310 5.57 15.63 -72.36
CA ILE A 310 6.68 16.46 -71.80
C ILE A 310 6.63 16.65 -70.26
N GLU A 311 7.74 16.27 -69.60
CA GLU A 311 8.42 16.76 -68.37
C GLU A 311 7.76 17.13 -67.01
N LEU A 312 8.64 17.05 -65.99
CA LEU A 312 8.54 17.16 -64.51
C LEU A 312 7.86 18.40 -63.90
N GLY A 313 7.39 18.26 -62.64
CA GLY A 313 7.06 19.40 -61.75
C GLY A 313 6.79 19.06 -60.27
N ASP A 314 7.83 19.09 -59.43
CA ASP A 314 7.95 19.25 -57.96
C ASP A 314 6.91 18.76 -56.90
N VAL A 315 7.43 18.41 -55.71
CA VAL A 315 6.68 17.88 -54.54
C VAL A 315 6.52 18.92 -53.40
N PRO A 316 5.29 19.21 -52.93
CA PRO A 316 5.05 19.94 -51.68
C PRO A 316 4.77 19.01 -50.48
N LYS A 317 5.52 19.17 -49.39
CA LYS A 317 5.27 18.46 -48.11
C LYS A 317 4.04 19.04 -47.37
N PRO A 318 3.14 18.22 -46.79
CA PRO A 318 2.03 18.71 -45.96
C PRO A 318 2.52 19.29 -44.62
N LYS A 319 1.80 20.32 -44.13
CA LYS A 319 2.16 21.08 -42.91
C LYS A 319 1.53 20.47 -41.65
N LYS A 320 2.21 20.64 -40.50
CA LYS A 320 1.65 20.35 -39.16
C LYS A 320 0.39 21.21 -38.92
N ARG A 321 -0.67 20.61 -38.37
CA ARG A 321 -1.79 21.35 -37.75
C ARG A 321 -1.58 21.45 -36.24
N GLN A 322 -1.91 22.61 -35.67
CA GLN A 322 -2.23 22.78 -34.25
C GLN A 322 -3.75 22.73 -34.09
N PRO A 323 -4.29 22.33 -32.92
CA PRO A 323 -5.73 22.36 -32.67
C PRO A 323 -6.24 23.81 -32.53
N ARG A 324 -7.48 24.03 -32.96
CA ARG A 324 -8.27 25.23 -32.65
C ARG A 324 -9.60 24.77 -32.02
N LYS A 325 -10.30 25.69 -31.35
CA LYS A 325 -11.40 25.39 -30.42
C LYS A 325 -12.73 25.95 -30.94
N ASN A 326 -13.82 25.40 -30.39
CA ASN A 326 -15.22 25.85 -30.38
C ASN A 326 -16.12 25.53 -31.60
N ASP A 327 -17.16 24.73 -31.28
CA ASP A 327 -18.62 24.94 -31.48
C ASP A 327 -19.23 25.10 -32.89
N ASP A 328 -20.12 24.16 -33.29
CA ASP A 328 -21.60 24.34 -33.31
C ASP A 328 -22.34 23.04 -33.73
N GLU A 329 -23.66 22.98 -33.55
CA GLU A 329 -24.50 21.76 -33.69
C GLU A 329 -25.07 21.51 -35.10
N MET A 330 -25.22 20.23 -35.50
CA MET A 330 -26.49 19.60 -35.93
C MET A 330 -26.31 18.19 -36.53
N GLY A 331 -27.38 17.37 -36.48
CA GLY A 331 -27.57 16.19 -37.33
C GLY A 331 -27.23 14.84 -36.68
N VAL A 332 -28.25 14.01 -36.46
CA VAL A 332 -28.11 12.61 -36.03
C VAL A 332 -28.45 11.69 -37.20
N ASP A 333 -27.60 10.70 -37.48
CA ASP A 333 -28.02 9.46 -38.14
C ASP A 333 -27.20 8.26 -37.62
N ASN A 334 -27.83 7.09 -37.54
CA ASN A 334 -27.28 5.94 -36.79
C ASN A 334 -26.49 4.96 -37.66
N VAL A 335 -25.19 4.78 -37.37
CA VAL A 335 -24.41 3.59 -37.78
C VAL A 335 -23.63 3.04 -36.57
N SER A 336 -23.99 1.85 -36.10
CA SER A 336 -23.44 1.23 -34.90
C SER A 336 -22.10 0.51 -35.15
N VAL A 337 -21.00 1.28 -35.13
CA VAL A 337 -19.65 0.71 -35.17
C VAL A 337 -19.30 0.06 -33.83
N SER A 338 -19.00 -1.24 -33.84
CA SER A 338 -18.57 -1.97 -32.64
C SER A 338 -17.13 -1.60 -32.22
N PRO A 339 -16.83 -1.45 -30.92
CA PRO A 339 -15.48 -1.14 -30.46
C PRO A 339 -14.48 -2.26 -30.77
N ARG A 340 -13.52 -2.00 -31.67
CA ARG A 340 -12.35 -2.86 -31.89
C ARG A 340 -11.45 -2.86 -30.64
N GLY A 341 -11.36 -3.97 -29.90
CA GLY A 341 -10.46 -4.00 -28.74
C GLY A 341 -10.47 -5.24 -27.84
N SER A 342 -10.44 -6.47 -28.36
CA SER A 342 -10.51 -7.68 -27.50
C SER A 342 -9.73 -8.93 -27.98
N ARG A 343 -8.87 -8.84 -29.01
CA ARG A 343 -8.19 -10.03 -29.59
C ARG A 343 -6.68 -9.91 -29.81
N TRP A 344 -6.03 -8.92 -29.20
CA TRP A 344 -4.58 -8.68 -29.29
C TRP A 344 -3.85 -8.83 -27.93
N ALA A 345 -4.52 -9.41 -26.92
CA ALA A 345 -4.09 -9.35 -25.52
C ALA A 345 -3.01 -10.38 -25.13
N ASP A 346 -2.81 -11.43 -25.93
CA ASP A 346 -2.02 -12.62 -25.62
C ASP A 346 -0.99 -12.95 -26.73
N LEU A 347 0.22 -12.42 -26.62
CA LEU A 347 1.46 -12.89 -27.30
C LEU A 347 2.67 -12.24 -26.59
N PRO A 348 3.80 -12.95 -26.36
CA PRO A 348 4.90 -12.44 -25.54
C PRO A 348 5.75 -11.38 -26.25
N ALA A 349 6.25 -10.41 -25.48
CA ALA A 349 7.08 -9.30 -25.98
C ALA A 349 8.57 -9.52 -25.64
N VAL A 350 9.38 -9.81 -26.64
CA VAL A 350 10.84 -9.98 -26.51
C VAL A 350 11.54 -8.62 -26.68
N PHE A 351 12.22 -8.16 -25.62
CA PHE A 351 13.05 -6.94 -25.58
C PHE A 351 12.36 -5.64 -26.05
N THR A 352 11.32 -5.22 -25.32
CA THR A 352 10.85 -3.81 -25.27
C THR A 352 10.96 -3.24 -23.85
N THR A 353 11.01 -1.92 -23.76
CA THR A 353 11.39 -1.14 -22.56
C THR A 353 10.21 -0.37 -21.96
N GLY A 354 10.40 0.20 -20.76
CA GLY A 354 9.61 1.35 -20.28
C GLY A 354 8.23 1.03 -19.69
N SER A 355 7.30 0.64 -20.55
CA SER A 355 5.84 0.66 -20.33
C SER A 355 5.22 -0.73 -20.10
N LEU A 356 5.92 -1.61 -19.37
CA LEU A 356 5.43 -2.97 -19.14
C LEU A 356 4.14 -3.01 -18.29
N ARG A 357 3.08 -3.54 -18.91
CA ARG A 357 1.87 -4.12 -18.30
C ARG A 357 2.29 -5.14 -17.23
N ARG A 358 2.43 -4.69 -15.99
CA ARG A 358 2.86 -5.54 -14.87
C ARG A 358 1.89 -6.70 -14.72
N ARG A 359 2.40 -7.91 -14.47
CA ARG A 359 1.55 -9.02 -14.02
C ARG A 359 0.99 -8.63 -12.65
N ASP A 360 -0.32 -8.46 -12.56
CA ASP A 360 -1.01 -8.35 -11.29
C ASP A 360 -0.81 -9.65 -10.51
N TYR A 361 0.07 -9.62 -9.52
CA TYR A 361 0.19 -10.67 -8.51
C TYR A 361 -0.99 -10.54 -7.53
N VAL A 362 -2.21 -10.70 -8.06
CA VAL A 362 -3.41 -10.90 -7.25
C VAL A 362 -3.17 -12.17 -6.44
N LEU A 363 -3.21 -12.03 -5.11
CA LEU A 363 -3.16 -13.17 -4.19
C LEU A 363 -4.38 -14.06 -4.45
N SER A 364 -4.19 -15.10 -5.25
CA SER A 364 -5.20 -16.14 -5.44
C SER A 364 -5.50 -16.79 -4.10
N SER A 365 -6.76 -16.82 -3.69
CA SER A 365 -7.14 -17.45 -2.44
C SER A 365 -6.82 -18.96 -2.51
N PRO A 366 -6.16 -19.54 -1.50
CA PRO A 366 -5.59 -20.89 -1.61
C PRO A 366 -6.61 -22.04 -1.59
N TRP A 367 -7.91 -21.71 -1.71
CA TRP A 367 -9.02 -22.67 -1.80
C TRP A 367 -9.36 -23.10 -3.23
N GLY A 368 -8.66 -22.56 -4.24
CA GLY A 368 -8.59 -23.14 -5.58
C GLY A 368 -7.61 -24.33 -5.63
N SER A 369 -8.03 -25.50 -5.11
CA SER A 369 -7.16 -26.69 -5.07
C SER A 369 -6.84 -27.22 -6.47
N SER A 370 -5.58 -27.57 -6.70
CA SER A 370 -5.15 -28.26 -7.91
C SER A 370 -5.80 -29.65 -8.00
N ARG A 371 -6.61 -29.87 -9.04
CA ARG A 371 -7.10 -31.19 -9.45
C ARG A 371 -6.59 -31.47 -10.86
N ASN A 372 -6.08 -32.68 -11.08
CA ASN A 372 -5.57 -33.11 -12.37
C ASN A 372 -6.65 -33.03 -13.45
N SER A 373 -6.38 -32.29 -14.53
CA SER A 373 -7.28 -32.12 -15.67
C SER A 373 -7.29 -33.35 -16.58
N ARG A 374 -7.91 -34.44 -16.13
CA ARG A 374 -8.21 -35.62 -16.98
C ARG A 374 -9.66 -36.08 -16.94
N ASP A 375 -10.42 -35.77 -15.88
CA ASP A 375 -11.83 -36.17 -15.75
C ASP A 375 -12.72 -34.96 -15.43
N LEU A 376 -13.26 -34.32 -16.47
CA LEU A 376 -14.37 -33.34 -16.40
C LEU A 376 -15.07 -33.27 -17.77
N GLY A 377 -16.39 -33.45 -17.77
CA GLY A 377 -17.20 -33.48 -19.00
C GLY A 377 -17.54 -32.08 -19.52
N SER A 378 -18.06 -32.02 -20.75
CA SER A 378 -18.40 -30.78 -21.46
C SER A 378 -19.34 -29.83 -20.70
N ASN A 379 -20.23 -30.37 -19.87
CA ASN A 379 -21.42 -29.65 -19.42
C ASN A 379 -21.15 -28.65 -18.27
N ASP A 380 -20.10 -28.87 -17.47
CA ASP A 380 -19.75 -27.96 -16.36
C ASP A 380 -19.11 -26.64 -16.86
N LEU A 381 -18.47 -26.66 -18.04
CA LEU A 381 -17.86 -25.48 -18.65
C LEU A 381 -18.90 -24.44 -19.10
N ASP A 382 -20.06 -24.89 -19.58
CA ASP A 382 -21.13 -23.98 -20.01
C ASP A 382 -21.95 -23.44 -18.83
N LEU A 383 -22.02 -24.16 -17.70
CA LEU A 383 -22.59 -23.63 -16.46
C LEU A 383 -21.74 -22.46 -15.93
N ALA A 384 -20.40 -22.61 -15.93
CA ALA A 384 -19.47 -21.55 -15.52
C ALA A 384 -19.50 -20.32 -16.44
N ARG A 385 -19.75 -20.52 -17.75
CA ARG A 385 -20.02 -19.43 -18.70
C ARG A 385 -21.36 -18.73 -18.42
N SER A 386 -22.41 -19.51 -18.16
CA SER A 386 -23.77 -18.99 -17.90
C SER A 386 -23.83 -18.01 -16.72
N CYS A 387 -23.11 -18.30 -15.62
CA CYS A 387 -23.03 -17.39 -14.47
C CYS A 387 -22.38 -16.05 -14.83
N ARG A 388 -21.14 -16.05 -15.38
CA ARG A 388 -20.46 -14.82 -15.81
C ARG A 388 -21.30 -13.97 -16.77
N GLN A 389 -22.06 -14.61 -17.65
CA GLN A 389 -22.85 -13.93 -18.66
C GLN A 389 -24.17 -13.35 -18.10
N ARG A 390 -24.70 -13.88 -16.99
CA ARG A 390 -25.77 -13.23 -16.21
C ARG A 390 -25.26 -12.03 -15.43
N ASP A 391 -24.09 -12.14 -14.81
CA ASP A 391 -23.53 -11.06 -13.97
C ASP A 391 -23.22 -9.79 -14.80
N LEU A 392 -22.61 -9.94 -15.99
CA LEU A 392 -22.44 -8.79 -16.91
C LEU A 392 -23.78 -8.25 -17.44
N ALA A 393 -24.80 -9.10 -17.62
CA ALA A 393 -26.12 -8.68 -18.07
C ALA A 393 -26.94 -7.94 -16.99
N ALA A 394 -26.63 -8.15 -15.70
CA ALA A 394 -27.18 -7.37 -14.59
C ALA A 394 -26.53 -5.98 -14.54
N ILE A 395 -25.19 -5.91 -14.58
CA ILE A 395 -24.41 -4.67 -14.52
C ILE A 395 -24.76 -3.71 -15.67
N THR A 396 -25.11 -4.24 -16.85
CA THR A 396 -25.44 -3.43 -18.04
C THR A 396 -26.91 -2.96 -18.11
N ARG A 397 -27.76 -3.26 -17.11
CA ARG A 397 -29.18 -2.86 -17.11
C ARG A 397 -29.55 -1.68 -16.19
N SER A 398 -28.73 -1.30 -15.21
CA SER A 398 -29.07 -0.20 -14.29
C SER A 398 -28.86 1.20 -14.86
N ASN A 399 -27.92 1.36 -15.80
CA ASN A 399 -27.46 2.69 -16.24
C ASN A 399 -28.18 3.18 -17.51
N ARG A 400 -29.51 3.06 -17.56
CA ARG A 400 -30.30 3.54 -18.71
C ARG A 400 -31.64 4.16 -18.31
N HIS A 401 -31.60 5.28 -17.58
CA HIS A 401 -32.46 6.47 -17.69
C HIS A 401 -31.83 7.60 -16.85
N GLY A 402 -32.07 8.87 -17.21
CA GLY A 402 -31.54 10.05 -16.52
C GLY A 402 -30.21 10.57 -17.08
N ARG A 403 -30.26 11.73 -17.74
CA ARG A 403 -29.09 12.52 -18.19
C ARG A 403 -29.33 13.97 -17.77
N LEU A 404 -28.32 14.58 -17.14
CA LEU A 404 -28.10 16.03 -17.10
C LEU A 404 -26.60 16.26 -16.88
N ASP A 405 -26.06 17.30 -17.47
CA ASP A 405 -24.63 17.48 -17.70
C ASP A 405 -24.01 18.53 -16.74
N ASP A 406 -22.90 18.22 -16.06
CA ASP A 406 -21.91 19.23 -15.60
C ASP A 406 -20.54 18.60 -15.23
N GLU A 407 -19.48 19.41 -15.07
CA GLU A 407 -18.08 18.95 -14.91
C GLU A 407 -17.77 18.27 -13.55
N GLY A 408 -17.99 16.94 -13.46
CA GLY A 408 -17.65 16.12 -12.28
C GLY A 408 -16.48 15.15 -12.48
N VAL A 409 -15.36 15.36 -11.78
CA VAL A 409 -14.25 14.37 -11.72
C VAL A 409 -14.62 13.22 -10.77
N GLY A 410 -15.28 12.21 -11.32
CA GLY A 410 -15.81 11.06 -10.56
C GLY A 410 -14.74 10.25 -9.81
N PHE A 411 -14.98 9.98 -8.53
CA PHE A 411 -14.15 9.13 -7.70
C PHE A 411 -14.30 7.65 -8.11
N SER A 412 -13.19 6.90 -8.10
CA SER A 412 -13.26 5.46 -7.92
C SER A 412 -13.57 5.19 -6.44
N LEU A 413 -14.67 4.47 -6.19
CA LEU A 413 -15.11 4.06 -4.86
C LEU A 413 -14.05 3.15 -4.20
N SER A 414 -13.92 3.27 -2.89
CA SER A 414 -13.03 2.45 -2.08
C SER A 414 -13.67 1.11 -1.74
N ASP A 415 -13.07 0.00 -2.19
CA ASP A 415 -13.36 -1.37 -1.71
C ASP A 415 -12.85 -1.61 -0.28
N GLU A 416 -13.22 -0.73 0.66
CA GLU A 416 -13.11 -0.95 2.10
C GLU A 416 -14.49 -1.24 2.70
N ASP A 417 -15.07 -2.40 2.36
CA ASP A 417 -16.05 -3.05 3.24
C ASP A 417 -16.16 -4.57 2.99
N TYR A 418 -15.14 -5.31 3.41
CA TYR A 418 -15.24 -6.77 3.65
C TYR A 418 -14.47 -7.14 4.92
N ILE A 419 -15.03 -6.72 6.06
CA ILE A 419 -14.58 -7.18 7.38
C ILE A 419 -14.96 -8.67 7.52
N THR A 420 -13.98 -9.56 7.35
CA THR A 420 -14.13 -10.97 7.74
C THR A 420 -14.19 -11.08 9.26
N ILE A 421 -15.40 -10.95 9.80
CA ILE A 421 -15.69 -11.29 11.20
C ILE A 421 -15.52 -12.81 11.36
N GLU A 422 -14.46 -13.23 12.05
CA GLU A 422 -14.28 -14.62 12.46
C GLU A 422 -15.37 -15.00 13.49
N ARG A 423 -16.48 -15.54 13.00
CA ARG A 423 -17.44 -16.26 13.86
C ARG A 423 -16.92 -17.67 14.13
N PRO A 424 -16.92 -18.17 15.37
CA PRO A 424 -16.77 -19.60 15.61
C PRO A 424 -17.94 -20.35 14.97
N LEU A 425 -17.66 -21.49 14.34
CA LEU A 425 -18.65 -22.32 13.68
C LEU A 425 -19.27 -23.31 14.67
N ASP A 426 -20.38 -22.91 15.29
CA ASP A 426 -21.25 -23.84 16.01
C ASP A 426 -21.98 -24.77 15.03
N PHE A 427 -21.67 -26.07 15.10
CA PHE A 427 -22.30 -27.10 14.27
C PHE A 427 -23.63 -27.57 14.89
N GLY A 428 -24.72 -26.88 14.57
CA GLY A 428 -26.06 -27.29 14.96
C GLY A 428 -26.64 -28.42 14.08
N THR A 429 -26.81 -29.61 14.65
CA THR A 429 -27.66 -30.68 14.06
C THR A 429 -29.09 -30.59 14.61
N ARG A 430 -30.08 -30.66 13.71
CA ARG A 430 -31.52 -30.88 14.02
C ARG A 430 -31.90 -32.31 13.58
N PRO A 431 -32.87 -32.97 14.25
CA PRO A 431 -34.28 -32.65 13.98
C PRO A 431 -35.23 -32.67 15.21
N ASP A 432 -36.40 -32.05 15.01
CA ASP A 432 -37.78 -32.38 15.43
C ASP A 432 -38.12 -33.09 16.78
N GLY A 433 -39.30 -32.76 17.33
CA GLY A 433 -40.11 -33.79 18.02
C GLY A 433 -40.52 -33.63 19.50
N ALA A 434 -41.04 -32.47 19.92
CA ALA A 434 -42.04 -32.25 20.99
C ALA A 434 -41.99 -32.99 22.37
N SER A 435 -42.18 -32.19 23.44
CA SER A 435 -42.70 -32.54 24.79
C SER A 435 -41.78 -33.23 25.81
N GLY A 436 -41.98 -32.91 27.11
CA GLY A 436 -41.44 -33.68 28.25
C GLY A 436 -40.43 -32.96 29.17
N MET A 437 -40.91 -32.43 30.30
CA MET A 437 -40.13 -32.19 31.54
C MET A 437 -40.37 -33.37 32.52
N PRO A 438 -39.62 -33.54 33.63
CA PRO A 438 -38.19 -33.25 33.89
C PRO A 438 -37.47 -34.38 34.70
N ARG A 439 -36.14 -34.26 34.95
CA ARG A 439 -35.40 -34.53 36.23
C ARG A 439 -34.07 -35.34 36.16
N SER A 440 -33.13 -34.85 36.98
CA SER A 440 -32.20 -35.54 37.91
C SER A 440 -31.17 -36.62 37.47
N SER A 441 -29.90 -36.25 37.73
CA SER A 441 -28.89 -36.94 38.58
C SER A 441 -28.11 -38.20 38.14
N SER A 442 -26.84 -38.17 38.56
CA SER A 442 -25.99 -39.24 39.11
C SER A 442 -25.35 -40.33 38.22
N ASP A 443 -24.02 -40.43 38.42
CA ASP A 443 -23.20 -41.64 38.61
C ASP A 443 -22.80 -42.55 37.43
N GLU A 444 -21.53 -42.38 37.04
CA GLU A 444 -20.41 -43.34 37.15
C GLU A 444 -20.43 -44.80 36.59
N THR A 445 -19.24 -45.17 36.09
CA THR A 445 -18.57 -46.50 36.09
C THR A 445 -18.88 -47.61 35.06
N SER A 446 -17.78 -48.29 34.69
CA SER A 446 -17.63 -49.57 33.93
C SER A 446 -18.04 -49.55 32.44
N ALA A 447 -17.31 -50.05 31.42
CA ALA A 447 -16.04 -50.79 31.22
C ALA A 447 -16.12 -52.29 30.87
N ARG A 448 -15.39 -52.68 29.80
CA ARG A 448 -14.96 -54.04 29.36
C ARG A 448 -16.00 -54.87 28.54
N PRO A 449 -15.64 -56.00 27.85
CA PRO A 449 -15.19 -55.91 26.43
C PRO A 449 -15.60 -57.11 25.50
N LEU A 450 -14.99 -57.17 24.28
CA LEU A 450 -14.89 -58.33 23.36
C LEU A 450 -16.19 -58.76 22.60
N PRO A 451 -16.13 -59.60 21.53
CA PRO A 451 -14.99 -60.21 20.82
C PRO A 451 -14.93 -59.94 19.28
N ARG A 452 -13.98 -60.59 18.58
CA ARG A 452 -13.84 -60.66 17.10
C ARG A 452 -14.83 -61.65 16.45
N MET A 453 -15.20 -61.43 15.17
CA MET A 453 -14.96 -62.38 14.05
C MET A 453 -15.35 -61.84 12.64
N HIS A 454 -14.92 -62.54 11.59
CA HIS A 454 -15.22 -62.30 10.15
C HIS A 454 -16.60 -62.87 9.72
N PRO A 455 -17.10 -62.50 8.52
CA PRO A 455 -17.17 -63.52 7.45
C PRO A 455 -16.72 -63.03 6.04
N THR A 456 -16.96 -63.86 5.01
CA THR A 456 -16.33 -63.85 3.65
C THR A 456 -17.27 -63.53 2.46
N GLN A 457 -16.70 -63.48 1.26
CA GLN A 457 -17.33 -63.17 -0.05
C GLN A 457 -18.39 -64.18 -0.54
N PRO A 458 -19.18 -63.84 -1.59
CA PRO A 458 -18.81 -64.18 -2.99
C PRO A 458 -19.12 -63.06 -4.04
N LYS A 459 -18.88 -63.16 -5.36
CA LYS A 459 -17.82 -63.74 -6.24
C LYS A 459 -18.34 -63.79 -7.70
N VAL A 460 -17.76 -63.04 -8.66
CA VAL A 460 -17.89 -63.27 -10.13
C VAL A 460 -16.53 -62.97 -10.81
N GLU A 461 -16.34 -63.42 -12.05
CA GLU A 461 -15.08 -63.88 -12.64
C GLU A 461 -14.20 -62.84 -13.38
N ARG A 462 -12.96 -63.28 -13.69
CA ARG A 462 -12.13 -62.79 -14.81
C ARG A 462 -11.71 -63.98 -15.69
N PRO A 463 -11.56 -63.82 -17.02
CA PRO A 463 -10.68 -64.65 -17.83
C PRO A 463 -9.19 -64.31 -17.61
N ARG A 464 -8.29 -65.20 -18.02
CA ARG A 464 -6.82 -65.06 -17.89
C ARG A 464 -6.14 -65.74 -19.09
N ARG A 465 -5.18 -65.06 -19.73
CA ARG A 465 -3.89 -65.58 -20.27
C ARG A 465 -3.08 -64.40 -20.85
N THR A 466 -1.85 -64.16 -20.38
CA THR A 466 -0.54 -64.61 -20.94
C THR A 466 -0.28 -64.05 -22.35
N ASP A 467 0.91 -63.59 -22.73
CA ASP A 467 2.27 -64.04 -22.36
C ASP A 467 3.25 -62.89 -22.02
N ASP A 468 4.51 -63.23 -21.72
CA ASP A 468 5.62 -62.29 -21.44
C ASP A 468 6.09 -61.53 -22.70
N ASN A 469 6.34 -60.21 -22.63
CA ASN A 469 7.19 -59.41 -23.55
C ASN A 469 7.29 -57.89 -23.17
N ASP A 470 7.47 -57.56 -21.88
CA ASP A 470 7.43 -56.15 -21.44
C ASP A 470 8.67 -55.30 -21.81
N ASP A 471 9.87 -55.90 -21.93
CA ASP A 471 11.10 -55.17 -22.30
C ASP A 471 10.99 -54.49 -23.68
N ASP A 472 10.28 -55.14 -24.61
CA ASP A 472 10.06 -54.68 -25.98
C ASP A 472 8.98 -53.56 -26.02
N ALA A 473 8.15 -53.45 -24.99
CA ALA A 473 7.13 -52.41 -24.84
C ALA A 473 7.73 -51.11 -24.31
N GLU A 474 8.60 -51.15 -23.29
CA GLU A 474 9.27 -49.95 -22.78
C GLU A 474 10.28 -49.40 -23.80
N ALA A 475 11.00 -50.27 -24.53
CA ALA A 475 11.86 -49.86 -25.64
C ALA A 475 11.08 -49.18 -26.78
N LYS A 476 9.88 -49.69 -27.13
CA LYS A 476 8.99 -49.05 -28.13
C LYS A 476 8.42 -47.74 -27.61
N ALA A 477 8.03 -47.66 -26.33
CA ALA A 477 7.52 -46.42 -25.72
C ALA A 477 8.60 -45.34 -25.67
N GLU A 478 9.84 -45.67 -25.31
CA GLU A 478 10.94 -44.69 -25.28
C GLU A 478 11.37 -44.29 -26.70
N ALA A 479 11.35 -45.22 -27.67
CA ALA A 479 11.60 -44.91 -29.08
C ALA A 479 10.49 -44.03 -29.69
N GLU A 480 9.23 -44.28 -29.38
CA GLU A 480 8.11 -43.43 -29.80
C GLU A 480 8.15 -42.07 -29.11
N MET A 481 8.51 -42.00 -27.83
CA MET A 481 8.69 -40.74 -27.11
C MET A 481 9.85 -39.93 -27.70
N LYS A 482 11.01 -40.55 -27.99
CA LYS A 482 12.14 -39.90 -28.69
C LYS A 482 11.76 -39.48 -30.10
N ARG A 483 10.91 -40.23 -30.80
CA ARG A 483 10.37 -39.87 -32.11
C ARG A 483 9.44 -38.65 -32.03
N ARG A 484 8.45 -38.66 -31.14
CA ARG A 484 7.53 -37.52 -30.91
C ARG A 484 8.26 -36.27 -30.41
N VAL A 485 9.29 -36.40 -29.57
CA VAL A 485 10.15 -35.28 -29.16
C VAL A 485 10.97 -34.74 -30.33
N LYS A 486 11.42 -35.60 -31.26
CA LYS A 486 12.11 -35.17 -32.48
C LYS A 486 11.18 -34.53 -33.51
N GLU A 487 9.93 -34.98 -33.59
CA GLU A 487 8.87 -34.38 -34.40
C GLU A 487 8.46 -33.01 -33.83
N LEU A 488 8.31 -32.87 -32.51
CA LEU A 488 8.10 -31.59 -31.80
C LEU A 488 9.30 -30.63 -31.86
N ALA A 489 10.50 -31.12 -32.16
CA ALA A 489 11.70 -30.31 -32.38
C ALA A 489 11.89 -29.88 -33.85
N SER A 490 10.94 -30.20 -34.73
CA SER A 490 10.89 -29.75 -36.12
C SER A 490 9.70 -28.81 -36.35
N PRO A 491 9.82 -27.76 -37.19
CA PRO A 491 8.67 -26.90 -37.52
C PRO A 491 7.56 -27.72 -38.18
N ALA A 492 6.39 -27.72 -37.56
CA ALA A 492 5.34 -28.69 -37.88
C ALA A 492 4.68 -28.46 -39.25
N LYS A 493 4.19 -29.56 -39.84
CA LYS A 493 3.03 -29.55 -40.73
C LYS A 493 1.84 -30.15 -39.99
N SER A 494 0.80 -29.38 -39.77
CA SER A 494 -0.54 -29.88 -39.43
C SER A 494 -1.59 -28.89 -39.92
N GLU A 495 -2.33 -29.27 -40.96
CA GLU A 495 -3.32 -28.38 -41.58
C GLU A 495 -4.59 -28.29 -40.72
N THR A 496 -5.00 -27.08 -40.32
CA THR A 496 -6.26 -26.45 -40.76
C THR A 496 -6.58 -25.16 -39.99
N GLY A 497 -6.85 -24.07 -40.71
CA GLY A 497 -7.75 -23.00 -40.25
C GLY A 497 -7.19 -21.82 -39.41
N SER A 498 -6.02 -21.89 -38.75
CA SER A 498 -5.56 -20.74 -37.92
C SER A 498 -4.06 -20.49 -37.76
N GLU A 499 -3.15 -21.30 -38.33
CA GLU A 499 -1.69 -21.10 -38.18
C GLU A 499 -1.07 -20.12 -39.18
N SER A 500 -1.76 -19.79 -40.28
CA SER A 500 -1.33 -18.80 -41.28
C SER A 500 -1.12 -17.41 -40.65
N ASP A 501 -2.06 -16.99 -39.81
CA ASP A 501 -2.12 -15.63 -39.29
C ASP A 501 -1.06 -15.40 -38.20
N SER A 502 -0.80 -16.41 -37.37
CA SER A 502 0.23 -16.32 -36.32
C SER A 502 1.64 -16.31 -36.91
N THR A 503 1.90 -17.14 -37.93
CA THR A 503 3.21 -17.23 -38.61
C THR A 503 3.47 -16.02 -39.51
N THR A 504 2.48 -15.51 -40.24
CA THR A 504 2.61 -14.25 -41.00
C THR A 504 2.74 -13.04 -40.10
N ALA A 505 2.03 -12.95 -38.96
CA ALA A 505 2.21 -11.88 -37.98
C ALA A 505 3.61 -11.89 -37.33
N LEU A 506 4.16 -13.08 -37.04
CA LEU A 506 5.54 -13.21 -36.56
C LEU A 506 6.55 -12.75 -37.64
N THR A 507 6.34 -13.18 -38.89
CA THR A 507 7.21 -12.83 -40.03
C THR A 507 7.16 -11.32 -40.33
N GLY A 508 5.97 -10.71 -40.33
CA GLY A 508 5.77 -9.27 -40.46
C GLY A 508 6.43 -8.47 -39.33
N ARG A 509 6.41 -8.98 -38.09
CA ARG A 509 7.18 -8.42 -36.96
C ARG A 509 8.69 -8.50 -37.15
N MET A 510 9.21 -9.61 -37.70
CA MET A 510 10.64 -9.74 -37.99
C MET A 510 11.09 -8.83 -39.15
N LEU A 511 10.26 -8.68 -40.19
CA LEU A 511 10.51 -7.75 -41.30
C LEU A 511 10.49 -6.29 -40.84
N ALA A 512 9.48 -5.88 -40.06
CA ALA A 512 9.43 -4.55 -39.44
C ALA A 512 10.66 -4.28 -38.56
N ALA A 513 11.03 -5.22 -37.68
CA ALA A 513 12.20 -5.10 -36.82
C ALA A 513 13.54 -4.95 -37.59
N SER A 514 13.57 -5.28 -38.88
CA SER A 514 14.73 -5.08 -39.77
C SER A 514 14.81 -3.66 -40.36
N SER A 515 13.76 -2.85 -40.32
CA SER A 515 13.72 -1.52 -40.94
C SER A 515 14.80 -0.56 -40.39
N THR A 516 15.34 0.28 -41.26
CA THR A 516 16.30 1.33 -40.88
C THR A 516 15.66 2.37 -39.93
N SER A 517 14.39 2.70 -40.12
CA SER A 517 13.60 3.58 -39.24
C SER A 517 13.65 3.08 -37.80
N ILE A 518 13.26 1.81 -37.60
CA ILE A 518 13.21 1.17 -36.28
C ILE A 518 14.60 0.99 -35.68
N ARG A 519 15.65 0.70 -36.47
CA ARG A 519 17.04 0.65 -35.97
C ARG A 519 17.50 2.01 -35.43
N ILE A 520 17.25 3.11 -36.14
CA ILE A 520 17.59 4.48 -35.72
C ILE A 520 16.82 4.86 -34.45
N LEU A 521 15.55 4.45 -34.36
CA LEU A 521 14.70 4.79 -33.23
C LEU A 521 15.09 4.01 -31.97
N ARG A 522 15.46 2.72 -32.11
CA ARG A 522 16.04 1.92 -31.02
C ARG A 522 17.39 2.46 -30.54
N SER A 523 18.25 2.95 -31.42
CA SER A 523 19.53 3.54 -31.00
C SER A 523 19.34 4.91 -30.32
N LYS A 524 18.45 5.77 -30.83
CA LYS A 524 17.99 7.01 -30.17
C LYS A 524 17.48 6.73 -28.74
N MET A 525 16.62 5.72 -28.60
CA MET A 525 16.07 5.29 -27.31
C MET A 525 17.15 4.74 -26.36
N ALA A 526 18.07 3.90 -26.85
CA ALA A 526 19.19 3.36 -26.06
C ALA A 526 20.13 4.47 -25.56
N VAL A 527 20.43 5.48 -26.39
CA VAL A 527 21.21 6.66 -25.98
C VAL A 527 20.49 7.48 -24.92
N LEU A 528 19.18 7.68 -25.02
CA LEU A 528 18.39 8.36 -23.99
C LEU A 528 18.33 7.58 -22.67
N ILE A 529 18.26 6.25 -22.73
CA ILE A 529 18.33 5.37 -21.53
C ILE A 529 19.71 5.46 -20.89
N ALA A 530 20.80 5.38 -21.66
CA ALA A 530 22.16 5.52 -21.16
C ALA A 530 22.39 6.91 -20.51
N LEU A 531 21.93 7.98 -21.18
CA LEU A 531 22.03 9.34 -20.65
C LEU A 531 21.20 9.54 -19.37
N ARG A 532 20.04 8.89 -19.25
CA ARG A 532 19.23 8.85 -18.02
C ARG A 532 19.98 8.17 -16.87
N LEU A 533 20.57 6.99 -17.11
CA LEU A 533 21.37 6.26 -16.11
C LEU A 533 22.59 7.07 -15.65
N VAL A 534 23.26 7.78 -16.56
CA VAL A 534 24.34 8.72 -16.20
C VAL A 534 23.83 9.86 -15.31
N CYS A 535 22.62 10.39 -15.56
CA CYS A 535 22.02 11.40 -14.68
C CYS A 535 21.63 10.84 -13.29
N ASP A 536 21.29 9.56 -13.19
CA ASP A 536 21.00 8.88 -11.91
C ASP A 536 22.26 8.71 -11.05
N LEU A 537 23.44 8.62 -11.67
CA LEU A 537 24.74 8.56 -11.00
C LEU A 537 25.27 9.93 -10.51
N GLY A 538 24.41 10.94 -10.36
CA GLY A 538 24.83 12.31 -10.00
C GLY A 538 25.63 12.43 -8.70
N ALA A 539 25.25 11.67 -7.65
CA ALA A 539 26.01 11.64 -6.39
C ALA A 539 27.42 11.04 -6.57
N PHE A 540 27.54 9.99 -7.39
CA PHE A 540 28.81 9.37 -7.73
C PHE A 540 29.70 10.32 -8.55
N MET A 541 29.12 11.02 -9.54
CA MET A 541 29.84 12.02 -10.34
C MET A 541 30.36 13.19 -9.49
N VAL A 542 29.58 13.67 -8.51
CA VAL A 542 30.05 14.69 -7.56
C VAL A 542 31.19 14.17 -6.69
N CYS A 543 31.14 12.93 -6.21
CA CYS A 543 32.25 12.37 -5.44
C CYS A 543 33.49 12.10 -6.29
N LEU A 544 33.36 11.70 -7.55
CA LEU A 544 34.49 11.55 -8.47
C LEU A 544 35.18 12.90 -8.74
N LEU A 545 34.40 13.95 -9.07
CA LEU A 545 34.93 15.29 -9.29
C LEU A 545 35.48 15.91 -7.98
N GLY A 546 34.77 15.75 -6.87
CA GLY A 546 35.16 16.23 -5.54
C GLY A 546 36.44 15.56 -5.04
N GLY A 547 36.61 14.25 -5.24
CA GLY A 547 37.83 13.53 -4.89
C GLY A 547 39.03 13.94 -5.73
N ILE A 548 38.85 14.22 -7.02
CA ILE A 548 39.91 14.82 -7.87
C ILE A 548 40.31 16.20 -7.32
N VAL A 549 39.34 17.04 -6.96
CA VAL A 549 39.64 18.36 -6.37
C VAL A 549 40.31 18.23 -5.00
N GLY A 550 39.87 17.31 -4.14
CA GLY A 550 40.47 17.06 -2.82
C GLY A 550 41.88 16.49 -2.89
N TYR A 551 42.20 15.68 -3.91
CA TYR A 551 43.55 15.19 -4.18
C TYR A 551 44.49 16.29 -4.75
N LEU A 552 43.94 17.25 -5.48
CA LEU A 552 44.71 18.38 -6.04
C LEU A 552 44.77 19.61 -5.12
N ALA A 553 44.02 19.62 -4.01
CA ALA A 553 43.97 20.73 -3.07
C ALA A 553 45.21 20.75 -2.14
N PRO A 554 45.74 21.93 -1.77
CA PRO A 554 46.78 22.03 -0.76
C PRO A 554 46.36 21.43 0.59
N GLU A 555 47.30 20.81 1.30
CA GLU A 555 47.07 20.25 2.64
C GLU A 555 46.46 21.30 3.58
N GLY A 556 45.45 20.90 4.36
CA GLY A 556 44.72 21.79 5.28
C GLY A 556 43.75 22.78 4.64
N SER A 557 43.70 22.93 3.30
CA SER A 557 42.77 23.86 2.64
C SER A 557 41.30 23.39 2.58
N LEU A 558 41.07 22.08 2.74
CA LEU A 558 39.76 21.45 2.75
C LEU A 558 39.63 20.47 3.92
N ASN A 559 38.45 20.46 4.54
CA ASN A 559 38.07 19.40 5.46
C ASN A 559 37.68 18.16 4.63
N LEU A 560 38.54 17.14 4.63
CA LEU A 560 38.33 15.87 3.91
C LEU A 560 37.61 14.82 4.78
N ALA A 561 37.23 13.69 4.18
CA ALA A 561 36.51 12.60 4.86
C ALA A 561 37.35 11.87 5.92
N GLY A 562 38.68 11.86 5.78
CA GLY A 562 39.60 11.11 6.64
C GLY A 562 39.85 9.69 6.14
N ASP A 563 40.79 8.97 6.76
CA ASP A 563 41.13 7.60 6.34
C ASP A 563 39.94 6.63 6.50
N VAL A 564 39.83 5.69 5.56
CA VAL A 564 38.76 4.70 5.49
C VAL A 564 39.37 3.31 5.40
N PRO A 565 39.40 2.53 6.50
CA PRO A 565 39.95 1.19 6.49
C PRO A 565 39.30 0.30 5.42
N GLY A 566 40.10 -0.52 4.74
CA GLY A 566 39.62 -1.48 3.76
C GLY A 566 39.14 -2.78 4.41
N GLY A 567 38.08 -3.38 3.86
CA GLY A 567 37.62 -4.72 4.21
C GLY A 567 36.14 -4.84 4.61
N TYR A 568 35.68 -6.08 4.78
CA TYR A 568 34.35 -6.41 5.29
C TYR A 568 34.33 -6.41 6.83
N PRO A 569 33.26 -5.94 7.50
CA PRO A 569 33.22 -5.86 8.96
C PRO A 569 33.35 -7.23 9.62
N ALA A 570 34.30 -7.34 10.55
CA ALA A 570 34.39 -8.49 11.45
C ALA A 570 33.24 -8.45 12.48
N PRO A 571 32.66 -9.60 12.87
CA PRO A 571 31.56 -9.64 13.82
C PRO A 571 32.03 -9.26 15.25
N LYS A 572 31.57 -8.12 15.79
CA LYS A 572 31.77 -7.71 17.20
C LYS A 572 30.43 -7.84 17.96
N ARG A 573 30.48 -8.11 19.27
CA ARG A 573 29.26 -8.19 20.10
C ARG A 573 28.68 -6.78 20.28
N PRO A 574 27.42 -6.49 19.96
CA PRO A 574 26.91 -5.11 19.95
C PRO A 574 27.00 -4.36 21.30
N TRP A 575 26.95 -5.09 22.41
CA TRP A 575 27.09 -4.56 23.77
C TRP A 575 28.55 -4.48 24.27
N TYR A 576 29.54 -4.52 23.36
CA TYR A 576 30.96 -4.54 23.74
C TYR A 576 31.35 -3.37 24.64
N GLY A 577 30.76 -2.19 24.40
CA GLY A 577 31.05 -0.97 25.18
C GLY A 577 30.77 -1.12 26.67
N PHE A 578 29.82 -1.98 27.07
CA PHE A 578 29.61 -2.29 28.49
C PHE A 578 30.61 -3.35 29.01
N SER A 579 30.99 -4.35 28.21
CA SER A 579 31.98 -5.36 28.65
C SER A 579 33.43 -4.84 28.68
N GLU A 580 33.72 -3.80 27.90
CA GLU A 580 35.02 -3.13 27.82
C GLU A 580 35.07 -1.87 28.73
N ASN A 581 34.00 -1.59 29.49
CA ASN A 581 33.80 -0.40 30.35
C ASN A 581 33.99 0.96 29.65
N ILE A 582 33.66 1.00 28.35
CA ILE A 582 33.69 2.21 27.51
C ILE A 582 32.40 3.04 27.71
N ILE A 583 31.27 2.39 27.99
CA ILE A 583 29.97 3.05 28.21
C ILE A 583 29.56 2.94 29.69
N GLU A 584 29.26 4.07 30.31
CA GLU A 584 28.75 4.16 31.68
C GLU A 584 27.38 3.47 31.83
N ALA A 585 27.23 2.61 32.84
CA ALA A 585 26.00 1.83 33.08
C ALA A 585 24.76 2.71 33.29
N ASP A 586 24.91 3.84 34.01
CA ASP A 586 23.80 4.76 34.32
C ASP A 586 23.18 5.40 33.06
N ARG A 587 23.93 5.46 31.95
CA ARG A 587 23.43 6.02 30.68
C ARG A 587 22.42 5.12 29.99
N LEU A 588 22.29 3.84 30.39
CA LEU A 588 21.40 2.85 29.77
C LEU A 588 19.93 3.32 29.73
N TYR A 589 19.46 4.03 30.77
CA TYR A 589 18.09 4.57 30.79
C TYR A 589 17.84 5.60 29.68
N HIS A 590 18.77 6.54 29.49
CA HIS A 590 18.68 7.54 28.41
C HIS A 590 18.79 6.88 27.04
N LEU A 591 19.75 5.96 26.88
CA LEU A 591 19.94 5.20 25.63
C LEU A 591 18.70 4.37 25.26
N PHE A 592 17.91 3.88 26.22
CA PHE A 592 16.66 3.19 25.94
C PHE A 592 15.58 4.14 25.38
N ILE A 593 15.47 5.37 25.89
CA ILE A 593 14.53 6.39 25.39
C ILE A 593 14.94 6.84 23.97
N ASP A 594 16.23 7.08 23.74
CA ASP A 594 16.77 7.42 22.42
C ASP A 594 16.57 6.25 21.43
N THR A 595 16.79 5.01 21.87
CA THR A 595 16.51 3.80 21.08
C THR A 595 15.04 3.72 20.67
N LEU A 596 14.10 3.84 21.63
CA LEU A 596 12.67 3.72 21.37
C LEU A 596 12.23 4.77 20.33
N SER A 597 12.78 5.97 20.45
CA SER A 597 12.58 7.08 19.51
C SER A 597 13.11 6.77 18.11
N ILE A 598 14.36 6.28 18.02
CA ILE A 598 15.01 5.85 16.77
C ILE A 598 14.26 4.68 16.12
N ALA A 599 13.76 3.72 16.90
CA ALA A 599 12.99 2.57 16.41
C ALA A 599 11.65 3.00 15.81
N ILE A 600 10.87 3.83 16.52
CA ILE A 600 9.59 4.35 16.02
C ILE A 600 9.80 5.14 14.73
N ILE A 601 10.83 6.00 14.66
CA ILE A 601 11.09 6.84 13.48
C ILE A 601 11.64 6.01 12.31
N SER A 602 12.53 5.04 12.58
CA SER A 602 12.99 4.06 11.58
C SER A 602 11.82 3.29 10.97
N TYR A 603 10.88 2.80 11.80
CA TYR A 603 9.68 2.13 11.31
C TYR A 603 8.81 3.10 10.49
N MET A 604 8.53 4.30 10.98
CA MET A 604 7.65 5.26 10.29
C MET A 604 8.16 5.70 8.93
N CYS A 605 9.42 6.12 8.81
CA CYS A 605 10.02 6.50 7.53
C CYS A 605 9.96 5.34 6.52
N SER A 606 10.30 4.13 6.99
CA SER A 606 10.28 2.92 6.16
C SER A 606 8.87 2.55 5.69
N VAL A 607 7.91 2.41 6.62
CA VAL A 607 6.55 1.95 6.30
C VAL A 607 5.75 2.99 5.51
N ALA A 608 6.00 4.29 5.69
CA ALA A 608 5.35 5.34 4.91
C ALA A 608 5.85 5.34 3.45
N MET A 609 7.17 5.23 3.22
CA MET A 609 7.69 4.99 1.87
C MET A 609 7.13 3.69 1.30
N ALA A 610 7.18 2.60 2.07
CA ALA A 610 6.72 1.29 1.62
C ALA A 610 5.23 1.33 1.21
N LYS A 611 4.34 1.90 2.03
CA LYS A 611 2.92 2.12 1.70
C LYS A 611 2.75 2.99 0.44
N ARG A 612 3.49 4.11 0.32
CA ARG A 612 3.44 5.00 -0.85
C ARG A 612 3.82 4.29 -2.15
N LEU A 613 4.89 3.50 -2.10
CA LEU A 613 5.37 2.66 -3.18
C LEU A 613 4.36 1.57 -3.54
N ALA A 614 3.76 0.91 -2.54
CA ALA A 614 2.73 -0.10 -2.72
C ALA A 614 1.48 0.44 -3.43
N ILE A 615 1.02 1.63 -3.06
CA ILE A 615 -0.08 2.36 -3.72
C ILE A 615 0.25 2.66 -5.18
N LYS A 616 1.47 3.13 -5.49
CA LYS A 616 1.87 3.43 -6.89
C LYS A 616 1.93 2.17 -7.76
N GLU A 617 2.41 1.06 -7.19
CA GLU A 617 2.76 -0.15 -7.95
C GLU A 617 1.72 -1.29 -7.82
N GLY A 618 0.52 -1.00 -7.29
CA GLY A 618 -0.63 -1.91 -7.27
C GLY A 618 -0.57 -3.10 -6.30
N TYR A 619 0.31 -3.08 -5.29
CA TYR A 619 0.48 -4.21 -4.35
C TYR A 619 0.14 -3.82 -2.90
N ARG A 620 -0.04 -4.82 -2.02
CA ARG A 620 -0.32 -4.61 -0.58
C ARG A 620 0.92 -4.89 0.28
N ILE A 621 1.08 -4.13 1.37
CA ILE A 621 2.15 -4.30 2.36
C ILE A 621 1.58 -4.67 3.72
N ARG A 622 2.34 -5.46 4.49
CA ARG A 622 1.94 -5.96 5.82
C ARG A 622 2.76 -5.22 6.89
N PRO A 623 2.21 -4.20 7.61
CA PRO A 623 3.00 -3.32 8.47
C PRO A 623 3.76 -4.07 9.59
N ASN A 624 3.14 -5.10 10.19
CA ASN A 624 3.78 -5.99 11.17
C ASN A 624 4.97 -6.78 10.60
N GLN A 625 4.96 -7.10 9.30
CA GLN A 625 6.05 -7.81 8.65
C GLN A 625 7.22 -6.86 8.33
N GLU A 626 6.94 -5.58 8.02
CA GLU A 626 7.98 -4.54 7.89
C GLU A 626 8.68 -4.27 9.23
N LEU A 627 7.95 -4.26 10.35
CA LEU A 627 8.56 -4.21 11.70
C LEU A 627 9.54 -5.37 11.93
N ILE A 628 9.13 -6.60 11.61
CA ILE A 628 9.98 -7.79 11.74
C ILE A 628 11.21 -7.70 10.82
N ALA A 629 11.04 -7.24 9.58
CA ALA A 629 12.12 -7.13 8.60
C ALA A 629 13.16 -6.07 8.98
N LEU A 630 12.73 -4.88 9.41
CA LEU A 630 13.62 -3.82 9.90
C LEU A 630 14.29 -4.23 11.22
N GLY A 631 13.53 -4.90 12.10
CA GLY A 631 14.02 -5.42 13.37
C GLY A 631 15.15 -6.42 13.18
N PHE A 632 14.98 -7.44 12.33
CA PHE A 632 16.07 -8.37 11.99
C PHE A 632 17.23 -7.67 11.26
N SER A 633 16.96 -6.70 10.39
CA SER A 633 18.02 -6.00 9.66
C SER A 633 18.93 -5.16 10.58
N ASN A 634 18.35 -4.42 11.54
CA ASN A 634 19.12 -3.70 12.55
C ASN A 634 19.79 -4.66 13.55
N LEU A 635 19.07 -5.69 14.02
CA LEU A 635 19.62 -6.70 14.94
C LEU A 635 20.86 -7.37 14.35
N VAL A 636 20.77 -7.93 13.14
CA VAL A 636 21.89 -8.60 12.48
C VAL A 636 22.96 -7.59 12.04
N GLY A 637 22.55 -6.43 11.53
CA GLY A 637 23.46 -5.34 11.15
C GLY A 637 24.40 -4.93 12.29
N SER A 638 23.88 -4.81 13.52
CA SER A 638 24.67 -4.42 14.69
C SER A 638 25.84 -5.38 15.02
N PHE A 639 25.69 -6.69 14.79
CA PHE A 639 26.80 -7.65 14.98
C PHE A 639 27.95 -7.39 14.00
N PHE A 640 27.63 -6.90 12.80
CA PHE A 640 28.59 -6.48 11.78
C PHE A 640 28.87 -4.97 11.84
N GLN A 641 28.78 -4.38 13.05
CA GLN A 641 29.12 -2.98 13.33
C GLN A 641 28.24 -1.95 12.58
N GLY A 642 27.07 -2.37 12.09
CA GLY A 642 26.11 -1.53 11.39
C GLY A 642 25.27 -0.65 12.32
N MET A 643 25.08 0.60 11.91
CA MET A 643 24.28 1.63 12.58
C MET A 643 22.77 1.43 12.35
N PRO A 644 21.88 2.15 13.07
CA PRO A 644 20.44 2.04 12.88
C PRO A 644 19.98 2.40 11.46
N SER A 645 19.26 1.50 10.79
CA SER A 645 18.84 1.64 9.38
C SER A 645 17.34 1.93 9.21
N THR A 646 16.92 2.30 7.99
CA THR A 646 15.51 2.47 7.56
C THR A 646 15.38 2.53 6.02
N GLY A 647 14.16 2.48 5.50
CA GLY A 647 13.86 2.66 4.07
C GLY A 647 14.09 4.10 3.61
N GLY A 648 14.96 4.31 2.62
CA GLY A 648 15.36 5.66 2.17
C GLY A 648 14.62 6.14 0.93
N LEU A 649 14.12 7.40 0.93
CA LEU A 649 13.36 7.99 -0.18
C LEU A 649 14.12 7.97 -1.51
N SER A 650 15.26 8.64 -1.58
CA SER A 650 15.98 8.88 -2.84
C SER A 650 16.48 7.58 -3.50
N ARG A 651 17.09 6.68 -2.72
CA ARG A 651 17.56 5.36 -3.20
C ARG A 651 16.42 4.46 -3.67
N THR A 652 15.31 4.41 -2.93
CA THR A 652 14.11 3.65 -3.36
C THR A 652 13.47 4.25 -4.61
N ALA A 653 13.48 5.58 -4.76
CA ALA A 653 12.97 6.27 -5.92
C ALA A 653 13.83 6.10 -7.20
N VAL A 654 15.10 5.67 -7.06
CA VAL A 654 15.94 5.17 -8.16
C VAL A 654 15.69 3.67 -8.38
N ASN A 655 15.65 2.87 -7.32
CA ASN A 655 15.46 1.41 -7.42
C ASN A 655 14.15 1.05 -8.15
N MET A 656 13.05 1.71 -7.77
CA MET A 656 11.71 1.60 -8.37
C MET A 656 11.67 1.89 -9.89
N GLN A 657 12.70 2.52 -10.48
CA GLN A 657 12.70 2.85 -11.90
C GLN A 657 13.03 1.67 -12.80
N ASN A 658 13.76 0.68 -12.28
CA ASN A 658 14.24 -0.48 -13.02
C ASN A 658 13.94 -1.79 -12.28
N ALA A 659 14.24 -1.90 -10.98
CA ALA A 659 14.09 -3.15 -10.24
C ALA A 659 12.66 -3.69 -10.30
N ARG A 660 12.56 -5.01 -10.48
CA ARG A 660 11.33 -5.78 -10.36
C ARG A 660 11.26 -6.47 -8.99
N THR A 661 12.41 -6.80 -8.38
CA THR A 661 12.48 -7.53 -7.10
C THR A 661 13.58 -7.04 -6.16
N GLN A 662 13.58 -7.60 -4.94
CA GLN A 662 14.60 -7.33 -3.92
C GLN A 662 15.98 -7.93 -4.24
N LEU A 663 16.16 -8.67 -5.33
CA LEU A 663 17.48 -9.10 -5.78
C LEU A 663 18.39 -7.89 -6.10
N ALA A 664 17.82 -6.77 -6.54
CA ALA A 664 18.54 -5.51 -6.73
C ALA A 664 19.25 -5.02 -5.45
N SER A 665 18.68 -5.27 -4.27
CA SER A 665 19.30 -4.92 -2.97
C SER A 665 20.50 -5.83 -2.63
N VAL A 666 20.48 -7.10 -3.06
CA VAL A 666 21.65 -8.00 -2.94
C VAL A 666 22.77 -7.58 -3.90
N ILE A 667 22.41 -7.17 -5.13
CA ILE A 667 23.36 -6.65 -6.12
C ILE A 667 23.97 -5.32 -5.65
N THR A 668 23.18 -4.47 -4.99
CA THR A 668 23.65 -3.24 -4.31
C THR A 668 24.74 -3.56 -3.28
N VAL A 669 24.54 -4.60 -2.45
CA VAL A 669 25.54 -5.05 -1.45
C VAL A 669 26.84 -5.51 -2.13
N LEU A 670 26.77 -6.27 -3.22
CA LEU A 670 27.98 -6.70 -3.95
C LEU A 670 28.82 -5.52 -4.45
N VAL A 671 28.18 -4.42 -4.89
CA VAL A 671 28.89 -3.18 -5.30
C VAL A 671 29.51 -2.45 -4.11
N VAL A 672 28.81 -2.36 -2.97
CA VAL A 672 29.37 -1.75 -1.73
C VAL A 672 30.56 -2.56 -1.22
N VAL A 673 30.47 -3.90 -1.23
CA VAL A 673 31.57 -4.80 -0.83
C VAL A 673 32.77 -4.67 -1.78
N LEU A 674 32.55 -4.60 -3.10
CA LEU A 674 33.62 -4.35 -4.06
C LEU A 674 34.36 -3.03 -3.77
N VAL A 675 33.62 -1.96 -3.46
CA VAL A 675 34.19 -0.66 -3.09
C VAL A 675 34.99 -0.73 -1.79
N LEU A 676 34.49 -1.42 -0.76
CA LEU A 676 35.18 -1.64 0.52
C LEU A 676 36.52 -2.38 0.39
N TYR A 677 36.73 -3.13 -0.70
CA TYR A 677 37.99 -3.82 -0.98
C TYR A 677 38.90 -3.12 -2.00
N THR A 678 38.41 -2.14 -2.78
CA THR A 678 39.15 -1.61 -3.94
C THR A 678 39.30 -0.09 -3.99
N ALA A 679 38.43 0.68 -3.31
CA ALA A 679 38.33 2.12 -3.53
C ALA A 679 38.31 2.96 -2.23
N THR A 680 38.50 2.38 -1.05
CA THR A 680 38.44 3.12 0.22
C THR A 680 39.51 4.22 0.33
N SER A 681 40.71 3.99 -0.20
CA SER A 681 41.77 5.01 -0.29
C SER A 681 41.38 6.22 -1.15
N ALA A 682 40.51 6.05 -2.15
CA ALA A 682 39.96 7.15 -2.94
C ALA A 682 38.85 7.91 -2.19
N LEU A 683 38.13 7.26 -1.28
CA LEU A 683 37.10 7.91 -0.45
C LEU A 683 37.70 8.89 0.57
N ALA A 684 38.95 8.67 1.01
CA ALA A 684 39.61 9.53 1.99
C ALA A 684 39.80 10.98 1.50
N TYR A 685 40.00 11.17 0.19
CA TYR A 685 40.16 12.47 -0.45
C TYR A 685 38.84 13.24 -0.71
N LEU A 686 37.68 12.70 -0.29
CA LEU A 686 36.38 13.36 -0.52
C LEU A 686 36.21 14.60 0.38
N PRO A 687 35.95 15.80 -0.17
CA PRO A 687 35.68 16.99 0.64
C PRO A 687 34.33 16.89 1.36
N LYS A 688 34.29 17.21 2.66
CA LYS A 688 33.04 17.28 3.46
C LYS A 688 32.00 18.22 2.83
N ALA A 689 32.43 19.26 2.11
CA ALA A 689 31.55 20.17 1.37
C ALA A 689 30.80 19.51 0.19
N SER A 690 31.42 18.58 -0.54
CA SER A 690 30.76 17.81 -1.61
C SER A 690 29.78 16.78 -1.03
N LEU A 691 30.15 16.14 0.09
CA LEU A 691 29.27 15.23 0.84
C LEU A 691 28.02 15.97 1.37
N ALA A 692 28.21 17.13 1.99
CA ALA A 692 27.15 18.04 2.43
C ALA A 692 26.23 18.43 1.26
N SER A 693 26.79 18.72 0.08
CA SER A 693 26.03 19.09 -1.12
C SER A 693 25.10 17.97 -1.62
N ILE A 694 25.55 16.71 -1.57
CA ILE A 694 24.72 15.54 -1.90
C ILE A 694 23.53 15.45 -0.94
N ILE A 695 23.77 15.60 0.37
CA ILE A 695 22.71 15.58 1.39
C ILE A 695 21.75 16.78 1.23
N ILE A 696 22.24 17.98 0.91
CA ILE A 696 21.39 19.17 0.71
C ILE A 696 20.42 18.97 -0.46
N VAL A 697 20.90 18.44 -1.59
CA VAL A 697 20.04 18.15 -2.75
C VAL A 697 19.09 16.97 -2.47
N ALA A 698 19.54 15.96 -1.71
CA ALA A 698 18.66 14.89 -1.23
C ALA A 698 17.53 15.44 -0.33
N GLY A 699 17.87 16.25 0.68
CA GLY A 699 16.92 16.91 1.59
C GLY A 699 15.89 17.79 0.86
N TYR A 700 16.31 18.53 -0.17
CA TYR A 700 15.39 19.27 -1.03
C TYR A 700 14.36 18.36 -1.75
N SER A 701 14.74 17.14 -2.12
CA SER A 701 13.84 16.16 -2.75
C SER A 701 12.78 15.56 -1.82
N LEU A 702 12.90 15.75 -0.50
CA LEU A 702 11.90 15.35 0.50
C LEU A 702 10.76 16.39 0.67
N ILE A 703 10.88 17.61 0.14
CA ILE A 703 9.95 18.71 0.45
C ILE A 703 8.72 18.67 -0.47
N GLU A 704 7.57 18.25 0.08
CA GLU A 704 6.37 17.87 -0.67
C GLU A 704 5.42 19.06 -0.95
N LEU A 705 5.96 20.18 -1.44
CA LEU A 705 5.19 21.42 -1.71
C LEU A 705 3.98 21.22 -2.65
N LYS A 706 3.99 20.15 -3.46
CA LYS A 706 2.85 19.77 -4.32
C LYS A 706 1.66 19.25 -3.51
N GLU A 707 1.92 18.44 -2.49
CA GLU A 707 0.91 17.90 -1.59
C GLU A 707 0.28 19.06 -0.81
N ALA A 708 1.08 19.87 -0.11
CA ALA A 708 0.61 21.07 0.60
C ALA A 708 -0.29 21.97 -0.26
N LYS A 709 0.10 22.23 -1.52
CA LYS A 709 -0.69 23.04 -2.47
C LYS A 709 -1.99 22.37 -2.94
N TRP A 710 -2.04 21.04 -2.96
CA TRP A 710 -3.27 20.28 -3.23
C TRP A 710 -4.21 20.30 -2.01
N LEU A 711 -3.71 20.00 -0.81
CA LEU A 711 -4.51 20.07 0.42
C LEU A 711 -5.13 21.47 0.60
N TYR A 712 -4.35 22.55 0.42
CA TYR A 712 -4.87 23.93 0.56
C TYR A 712 -6.05 24.24 -0.39
N ARG A 713 -6.10 23.59 -1.55
CA ARG A 713 -7.17 23.75 -2.55
C ARG A 713 -8.38 22.84 -2.28
N VAL A 714 -8.17 21.62 -1.79
CA VAL A 714 -9.21 20.59 -1.68
C VAL A 714 -9.77 20.44 -0.27
N LYS A 715 -8.92 20.48 0.77
CA LYS A 715 -9.30 20.36 2.19
C LYS A 715 -8.41 21.21 3.09
N ARG A 716 -8.89 22.40 3.44
CA ARG A 716 -8.14 23.35 4.30
C ARG A 716 -7.85 22.78 5.70
N ASP A 717 -8.76 22.01 6.29
CA ASP A 717 -8.55 21.34 7.59
C ASP A 717 -7.27 20.51 7.59
N GLU A 718 -7.11 19.65 6.58
CA GLU A 718 -5.97 18.75 6.45
C GLU A 718 -4.69 19.53 6.11
N PHE A 719 -4.80 20.64 5.36
CA PHE A 719 -3.67 21.57 5.15
C PHE A 719 -3.17 22.19 6.46
N TYR A 720 -4.06 22.57 7.38
CA TYR A 720 -3.64 23.10 8.68
C TYR A 720 -2.94 22.04 9.54
N VAL A 721 -3.34 20.76 9.46
CA VAL A 721 -2.62 19.65 10.11
C VAL A 721 -1.23 19.44 9.47
N TRP A 722 -1.12 19.47 8.14
CA TRP A 722 0.17 19.42 7.43
C TRP A 722 1.09 20.57 7.84
N LEU A 723 0.56 21.80 7.88
CA LEU A 723 1.31 23.01 8.24
C LEU A 723 1.74 23.00 9.71
N ALA A 724 0.86 22.59 10.63
CA ALA A 724 1.19 22.45 12.04
C ALA A 724 2.29 21.40 12.23
N SER A 725 2.20 20.24 11.57
CA SER A 725 3.23 19.20 11.62
C SER A 725 4.58 19.69 11.09
N PHE A 726 4.58 20.41 9.97
CA PHE A 726 5.79 21.01 9.39
C PHE A 726 6.43 22.02 10.35
N VAL A 727 5.65 22.96 10.92
CA VAL A 727 6.16 24.01 11.81
C VAL A 727 6.65 23.43 13.14
N LEU A 728 5.88 22.54 13.77
CA LEU A 728 6.27 21.87 15.02
C LEU A 728 7.58 21.08 14.84
N SER A 729 7.74 20.40 13.71
CA SER A 729 8.95 19.64 13.40
C SER A 729 10.16 20.54 13.13
N CYS A 730 10.01 21.60 12.34
CA CYS A 730 11.08 22.56 12.10
C CYS A 730 11.56 23.30 13.36
N VAL A 731 10.65 23.61 14.30
CA VAL A 731 10.98 24.37 15.52
C VAL A 731 11.51 23.48 16.65
N LEU A 732 10.87 22.34 16.89
CA LEU A 732 11.17 21.46 18.03
C LEU A 732 12.19 20.35 17.70
N GLY A 733 12.62 20.24 16.45
CA GLY A 733 13.46 19.14 15.96
C GLY A 733 12.66 17.85 15.72
N VAL A 734 13.35 16.84 15.18
CA VAL A 734 12.72 15.64 14.60
C VAL A 734 11.84 14.88 15.60
N LEU A 735 12.36 14.52 16.77
CA LEU A 735 11.64 13.67 17.73
C LEU A 735 10.48 14.40 18.44
N PRO A 736 10.69 15.53 19.15
CA PRO A 736 9.58 16.22 19.82
C PRO A 736 8.57 16.79 18.81
N GLY A 737 9.04 17.17 17.62
CA GLY A 737 8.22 17.59 16.50
C GLY A 737 7.28 16.50 15.99
N LEU A 738 7.78 15.27 15.81
CA LEU A 738 6.94 14.13 15.40
C LEU A 738 5.86 13.83 16.43
N LEU A 739 6.23 13.73 17.72
CA LEU A 739 5.28 13.46 18.80
C LEU A 739 4.21 14.55 18.88
N SER A 740 4.61 15.82 18.78
CA SER A 740 3.69 16.96 18.72
C SER A 740 2.79 16.94 17.48
N SER A 741 3.30 16.47 16.33
CA SER A 741 2.52 16.33 15.09
C SER A 741 1.43 15.26 15.19
N ILE A 742 1.75 14.10 15.77
CA ILE A 742 0.77 13.02 16.03
C ILE A 742 -0.32 13.53 16.97
N PHE A 743 0.08 14.15 18.09
CA PHE A 743 -0.84 14.69 19.08
C PHE A 743 -1.74 15.79 18.51
N CYS A 744 -1.19 16.69 17.69
CA CYS A 744 -1.94 17.71 16.95
C CYS A 744 -2.96 17.08 15.98
N SER A 745 -2.59 16.02 15.24
CA SER A 745 -3.51 15.31 14.35
C SER A 745 -4.62 14.58 15.10
N LEU A 746 -4.34 13.99 16.26
CA LEU A 746 -5.35 13.36 17.11
C LEU A 746 -6.35 14.40 17.64
N ILE A 747 -5.85 15.56 18.10
CA ILE A 747 -6.69 16.70 18.50
C ILE A 747 -7.52 17.22 17.31
N ALA A 748 -6.95 17.31 16.10
CA ALA A 748 -7.67 17.76 14.92
C ALA A 748 -8.82 16.81 14.54
N VAL A 749 -8.62 15.49 14.65
CA VAL A 749 -9.69 14.50 14.47
C VAL A 749 -10.77 14.70 15.53
N ILE A 750 -10.42 14.73 16.82
CA ILE A 750 -11.37 14.91 17.94
C ILE A 750 -12.15 16.23 17.81
N TYR A 751 -11.49 17.33 17.42
CA TYR A 751 -12.13 18.62 17.19
C TYR A 751 -13.14 18.58 16.04
N LYS A 752 -12.83 17.83 14.98
CA LYS A 752 -13.72 17.63 13.83
C LYS A 752 -14.93 16.77 14.19
N THR A 753 -14.73 15.63 14.85
CA THR A 753 -15.82 14.69 15.20
C THR A 753 -16.71 15.17 16.37
N ARG A 754 -16.27 16.21 17.10
CA ARG A 754 -17.09 16.91 18.12
C ARG A 754 -18.37 17.55 17.57
N ARG A 755 -18.41 17.90 16.28
CA ARG A 755 -19.59 18.48 15.62
C ARG A 755 -20.06 17.57 14.48
N PRO A 756 -20.87 16.53 14.76
CA PRO A 756 -21.54 15.77 13.70
C PRO A 756 -22.43 16.68 12.87
N THR A 757 -22.61 16.32 11.59
CA THR A 757 -23.62 16.94 10.74
C THR A 757 -25.01 16.55 11.25
N VAL A 758 -25.87 17.56 11.40
CA VAL A 758 -27.26 17.42 11.84
C VAL A 758 -28.13 18.16 10.85
N SER A 759 -28.78 17.43 9.96
CA SER A 759 -29.68 18.00 8.96
C SER A 759 -31.10 18.06 9.50
N MET A 760 -31.77 19.20 9.32
CA MET A 760 -33.20 19.32 9.61
C MET A 760 -34.00 18.57 8.55
N LEU A 761 -34.99 17.77 8.97
CA LEU A 761 -35.88 17.02 8.07
C LEU A 761 -37.25 17.67 7.92
N GLY A 762 -37.82 17.55 6.73
CA GLY A 762 -39.11 18.12 6.34
C GLY A 762 -39.75 17.36 5.18
N GLU A 763 -40.86 17.87 4.69
CA GLU A 763 -41.81 17.13 3.86
C GLU A 763 -41.98 17.82 2.49
N VAL A 764 -41.68 17.10 1.41
CA VAL A 764 -41.98 17.49 0.03
C VAL A 764 -43.07 16.55 -0.50
N THR A 765 -44.18 17.10 -0.97
CA THR A 765 -45.11 16.35 -1.80
C THR A 765 -44.51 16.23 -3.20
N ASP A 766 -44.30 15.00 -3.66
CA ASP A 766 -43.80 14.69 -4.99
C ASP A 766 -44.91 14.92 -6.04
N GLU A 767 -44.62 15.69 -7.09
CA GLU A 767 -45.62 16.06 -8.11
C GLU A 767 -45.99 14.90 -9.05
N GLU A 768 -45.14 13.88 -9.22
CA GLU A 768 -45.42 12.73 -10.09
C GLU A 768 -46.18 11.62 -9.36
N THR A 769 -45.86 11.38 -8.08
CA THR A 769 -46.48 10.29 -7.29
C THR A 769 -47.60 10.75 -6.36
N GLY A 770 -47.62 12.03 -5.98
CA GLY A 770 -48.51 12.57 -4.95
C GLY A 770 -48.15 12.11 -3.53
N GLU A 771 -47.06 11.36 -3.34
CA GLU A 771 -46.61 10.92 -2.02
C GLU A 771 -45.78 11.99 -1.31
N ASN A 772 -45.91 12.06 0.02
CA ASN A 772 -45.10 12.93 0.84
C ASN A 772 -43.76 12.26 1.15
N ARG A 773 -42.69 12.76 0.54
CA ARG A 773 -41.31 12.30 0.72
C ARG A 773 -40.58 13.18 1.74
N ILE A 774 -39.82 12.53 2.62
CA ILE A 774 -39.01 13.21 3.63
C ILE A 774 -37.65 13.57 3.03
N VAL A 775 -37.28 14.85 3.13
CA VAL A 775 -36.03 15.40 2.59
C VAL A 775 -35.36 16.33 3.60
N GLU A 776 -34.10 16.66 3.35
CA GLU A 776 -33.34 17.63 4.13
C GLU A 776 -33.63 19.05 3.65
N LEU A 777 -34.05 19.92 4.57
CA LEU A 777 -34.48 21.30 4.27
C LEU A 777 -33.42 22.09 3.50
N ASP A 778 -32.16 21.95 3.91
CA ASP A 778 -31.06 22.77 3.41
C ASP A 778 -30.68 22.43 1.96
N MET A 779 -31.16 21.30 1.42
CA MET A 779 -31.05 20.95 0.00
C MET A 779 -32.28 21.37 -0.84
N TYR A 780 -33.43 21.61 -0.20
CA TYR A 780 -34.71 21.88 -0.87
C TYR A 780 -35.45 23.09 -0.25
N PRO A 781 -34.82 24.27 -0.14
CA PRO A 781 -35.34 25.39 0.64
C PRO A 781 -36.68 25.97 0.13
N ASP A 782 -36.94 25.87 -1.17
CA ASP A 782 -38.14 26.45 -1.80
C ASP A 782 -39.34 25.48 -1.86
N THR A 783 -39.09 24.16 -1.81
CA THR A 783 -40.14 23.13 -1.94
C THR A 783 -40.41 22.34 -0.65
N ALA A 784 -39.42 22.16 0.22
CA ALA A 784 -39.57 21.39 1.46
C ALA A 784 -40.30 22.18 2.54
N ARG A 785 -41.46 21.66 2.97
CA ARG A 785 -42.24 22.24 4.06
C ARG A 785 -41.69 21.77 5.40
N ARG A 786 -41.55 22.71 6.34
CA ARG A 786 -41.22 22.38 7.73
C ARG A 786 -42.41 21.69 8.39
N LEU A 787 -42.17 20.55 9.05
CA LEU A 787 -43.10 19.97 10.00
C LEU A 787 -43.25 20.97 11.16
N SER A 788 -44.42 21.58 11.33
CA SER A 788 -44.65 22.65 12.32
C SER A 788 -44.76 22.11 13.75
N ASP A 789 -45.47 21.00 13.91
CA ASP A 789 -45.75 20.32 15.18
C ASP A 789 -44.65 19.35 15.64
N VAL A 790 -43.78 18.90 14.73
CA VAL A 790 -42.71 17.92 15.01
C VAL A 790 -41.32 18.48 14.67
N VAL A 791 -40.37 18.35 15.60
CA VAL A 791 -38.95 18.63 15.37
C VAL A 791 -38.28 17.36 14.86
N ALA A 792 -37.98 17.30 13.56
CA ALA A 792 -37.30 16.15 12.96
C ALA A 792 -35.86 16.47 12.58
N ILE A 793 -34.93 15.62 13.02
CA ILE A 793 -33.49 15.74 12.73
C ILE A 793 -32.91 14.43 12.22
N ARG A 794 -32.00 14.51 11.25
CA ARG A 794 -31.07 13.44 10.88
C ARG A 794 -29.73 13.72 11.53
N VAL A 795 -29.16 12.71 12.19
CA VAL A 795 -27.84 12.80 12.82
C VAL A 795 -26.89 11.86 12.09
N GLU A 796 -25.78 12.39 11.57
CA GLU A 796 -24.80 11.60 10.83
C GLU A 796 -23.61 11.19 11.69
N GLY A 797 -23.25 9.90 11.62
CA GLY A 797 -22.07 9.34 12.26
C GLY A 797 -22.33 8.73 13.64
N ALA A 798 -21.25 8.37 14.34
CA ALA A 798 -21.33 7.79 15.68
C ALA A 798 -21.51 8.86 16.75
N LEU A 799 -22.35 8.57 17.75
CA LEU A 799 -22.53 9.42 18.93
C LEU A 799 -21.77 8.84 20.12
N TYR A 800 -21.00 9.71 20.76
CA TYR A 800 -20.12 9.37 21.88
C TYR A 800 -19.91 10.59 22.79
N PHE A 801 -19.27 10.41 23.94
CA PHE A 801 -19.12 11.40 25.01
C PHE A 801 -18.66 12.81 24.59
N ALA A 802 -17.94 12.96 23.46
CA ALA A 802 -17.47 14.27 23.00
C ALA A 802 -18.47 15.03 22.13
N ASN A 803 -19.52 14.38 21.62
CA ASN A 803 -20.50 14.97 20.70
C ASN A 803 -21.98 14.75 21.06
N CYS A 804 -22.33 13.83 21.96
CA CYS A 804 -23.73 13.58 22.35
C CYS A 804 -24.45 14.83 22.90
N GLU A 805 -23.75 15.62 23.72
CA GLU A 805 -24.21 16.90 24.31
C GLU A 805 -24.45 18.00 23.24
N TYR A 806 -23.91 17.86 22.02
CA TYR A 806 -24.23 18.77 20.92
C TYR A 806 -25.62 18.50 20.34
N ILE A 807 -26.07 17.24 20.31
CA ILE A 807 -27.39 16.86 19.81
C ILE A 807 -28.49 17.35 20.75
N GLU A 808 -28.32 17.12 22.06
CA GLU A 808 -29.20 17.64 23.11
C GLU A 808 -29.37 19.16 22.99
N ARG A 809 -28.27 19.91 22.96
CA ARG A 809 -28.25 21.38 22.79
C ARG A 809 -28.70 21.89 21.41
N VAL A 810 -28.97 21.00 20.44
CA VAL A 810 -29.65 21.32 19.17
C VAL A 810 -31.15 21.06 19.28
N VAL A 811 -31.56 19.92 19.84
CA VAL A 811 -32.98 19.58 20.11
C VAL A 811 -33.62 20.63 21.02
N GLU A 812 -33.02 20.93 22.18
CA GLU A 812 -33.47 21.99 23.09
C GLU A 812 -33.67 23.33 22.38
N ARG A 813 -32.76 23.69 21.47
CA ARG A 813 -32.75 24.99 20.80
C ARG A 813 -33.91 25.09 19.83
N GLU A 814 -34.13 24.07 19.01
CA GLU A 814 -35.21 24.07 18.03
C GLU A 814 -36.59 23.89 18.68
N VAL A 815 -36.71 23.11 19.77
CA VAL A 815 -37.94 23.03 20.58
C VAL A 815 -38.28 24.41 21.18
N ARG A 816 -37.34 25.01 21.92
CA ARG A 816 -37.51 26.34 22.54
C ARG A 816 -37.83 27.43 21.51
N LYS A 817 -37.10 27.47 20.40
CA LYS A 817 -37.28 28.44 19.31
C LYS A 817 -38.71 28.42 18.76
N ARG A 818 -39.29 27.23 18.51
CA ARG A 818 -40.68 27.09 18.07
C ARG A 818 -41.67 27.58 19.12
N HIS A 819 -41.44 27.25 20.39
CA HIS A 819 -42.31 27.68 21.49
C HIS A 819 -42.27 29.21 21.72
N GLU A 820 -41.07 29.80 21.79
CA GLU A 820 -40.86 31.22 22.11
C GLU A 820 -41.04 32.16 20.92
N THR A 821 -40.66 31.74 19.70
CA THR A 821 -40.62 32.63 18.51
C THR A 821 -41.79 32.41 17.56
N GLU A 822 -42.24 31.17 17.39
CA GLU A 822 -43.31 30.81 16.45
C GLU A 822 -44.67 30.61 17.15
N GLY A 823 -44.67 30.50 18.49
CA GLY A 823 -45.87 30.26 19.30
C GLY A 823 -46.46 28.85 19.14
N VAL A 824 -45.70 27.92 18.55
CA VAL A 824 -46.17 26.56 18.23
C VAL A 824 -45.78 25.59 19.33
N ALA A 825 -46.78 24.88 19.87
CA ALA A 825 -46.55 23.74 20.75
C ALA A 825 -46.00 22.54 19.94
N VAL A 826 -44.75 22.19 20.18
CA VAL A 826 -44.11 20.98 19.64
C VAL A 826 -44.71 19.75 20.32
N ARG A 827 -45.25 18.81 19.55
CA ARG A 827 -45.80 17.54 20.04
C ARG A 827 -44.73 16.46 20.20
N GLY A 828 -43.72 16.47 19.34
CA GLY A 828 -42.66 15.47 19.40
C GLY A 828 -41.35 15.85 18.72
N VAL A 829 -40.32 15.06 19.06
CA VAL A 829 -38.99 15.08 18.47
C VAL A 829 -38.75 13.73 17.79
N VAL A 830 -38.33 13.75 16.53
CA VAL A 830 -37.99 12.55 15.74
C VAL A 830 -36.49 12.60 15.41
N ILE A 831 -35.75 11.57 15.83
CA ILE A 831 -34.33 11.40 15.51
C ILE A 831 -34.19 10.26 14.49
N ASP A 832 -33.84 10.61 13.25
CA ASP A 832 -33.52 9.63 12.21
C ASP A 832 -32.13 9.04 12.45
N ALA A 833 -32.11 7.74 12.77
CA ALA A 833 -30.93 6.98 13.15
C ALA A 833 -30.37 6.13 12.00
N ALA A 834 -30.84 6.29 10.75
CA ALA A 834 -30.34 5.54 9.59
C ALA A 834 -28.81 5.67 9.40
N SER A 835 -28.25 6.83 9.74
CA SER A 835 -26.82 7.16 9.65
C SER A 835 -26.06 7.02 10.98
N ILE A 836 -26.73 6.58 12.05
CA ILE A 836 -26.11 6.34 13.37
C ILE A 836 -25.59 4.90 13.43
N MET A 837 -24.29 4.74 13.69
CA MET A 837 -23.62 3.44 13.68
C MET A 837 -23.57 2.76 15.05
N ASP A 838 -23.34 3.53 16.11
CA ASP A 838 -23.24 3.04 17.50
C ASP A 838 -23.37 4.21 18.50
N TRP A 839 -23.70 3.90 19.76
CA TRP A 839 -23.77 4.84 20.88
C TRP A 839 -22.87 4.37 22.04
N ASP A 840 -22.14 5.29 22.68
CA ASP A 840 -21.44 4.97 23.93
C ASP A 840 -22.33 5.09 25.18
N SER A 841 -21.82 4.63 26.33
CA SER A 841 -22.56 4.67 27.61
C SER A 841 -22.96 6.08 28.03
N THR A 842 -22.13 7.09 27.75
CA THR A 842 -22.43 8.50 28.01
C THR A 842 -23.60 8.98 27.15
N THR A 843 -23.63 8.61 25.87
CA THR A 843 -24.71 8.93 24.93
C THR A 843 -26.02 8.30 25.37
N ILE A 844 -26.02 7.03 25.79
CA ILE A 844 -27.22 6.36 26.32
C ILE A 844 -27.75 7.11 27.54
N GLN A 845 -26.88 7.49 28.48
CA GLN A 845 -27.26 8.24 29.68
C GLN A 845 -27.82 9.63 29.34
N MET A 846 -27.18 10.36 28.43
CA MET A 846 -27.64 11.70 28.04
C MET A 846 -28.97 11.63 27.27
N MET A 847 -29.15 10.64 26.40
CA MET A 847 -30.43 10.47 25.71
C MET A 847 -31.54 10.06 26.69
N LYS A 848 -31.24 9.31 27.76
CA LYS A 848 -32.19 9.05 28.85
C LYS A 848 -32.56 10.34 29.61
N HIS A 849 -31.61 11.25 29.81
CA HIS A 849 -31.86 12.59 30.37
C HIS A 849 -32.79 13.40 29.46
N LEU A 850 -32.41 13.62 28.20
CA LEU A 850 -33.23 14.33 27.20
C LEU A 850 -34.63 13.73 27.04
N LYS A 851 -34.76 12.39 27.03
CA LYS A 851 -36.06 11.71 27.01
C LYS A 851 -36.92 12.06 28.23
N ALA A 852 -36.33 12.12 29.43
CA ALA A 852 -37.05 12.49 30.65
C ALA A 852 -37.46 13.97 30.65
N GLU A 853 -36.59 14.87 30.16
CA GLU A 853 -36.89 16.30 30.08
C GLU A 853 -37.98 16.61 29.05
N LEU A 854 -37.87 16.09 27.82
CA LEU A 854 -38.91 16.23 26.79
C LEU A 854 -40.25 15.70 27.31
N ARG A 855 -40.26 14.54 27.98
CA ARG A 855 -41.46 13.97 28.58
C ARG A 855 -42.05 14.85 29.69
N GLY A 856 -41.20 15.50 30.49
CA GLY A 856 -41.61 16.50 31.48
C GLY A 856 -42.23 17.76 30.88
N GLN A 857 -41.88 18.10 29.63
CA GLN A 857 -42.50 19.16 28.83
C GLN A 857 -43.76 18.69 28.05
N GLY A 858 -44.13 17.40 28.15
CA GLY A 858 -45.24 16.79 27.40
C GLY A 858 -44.91 16.39 25.96
N ILE A 859 -43.63 16.41 25.58
CA ILE A 859 -43.14 16.19 24.21
C ILE A 859 -42.73 14.71 24.05
N MET A 860 -43.22 14.05 23.01
CA MET A 860 -42.91 12.65 22.70
C MET A 860 -41.57 12.52 21.95
N LEU A 861 -40.74 11.54 22.32
CA LEU A 861 -39.48 11.24 21.63
C LEU A 861 -39.63 9.96 20.78
N ALA A 862 -39.25 10.05 19.51
CA ALA A 862 -39.10 8.91 18.61
C ALA A 862 -37.65 8.80 18.11
N ILE A 863 -37.20 7.56 17.94
CA ILE A 863 -36.02 7.22 17.14
C ILE A 863 -36.54 6.35 16.00
N VAL A 864 -36.04 6.56 14.79
CA VAL A 864 -36.55 5.89 13.58
C VAL A 864 -35.41 5.36 12.73
N ASN A 865 -35.70 4.35 11.90
CA ASN A 865 -34.73 3.72 10.98
C ASN A 865 -33.46 3.13 11.67
N ALA A 866 -33.50 2.78 12.95
CA ALA A 866 -32.32 2.29 13.67
C ALA A 866 -31.83 0.92 13.14
N ARG A 867 -30.52 0.83 12.88
CA ARG A 867 -29.86 -0.42 12.45
C ARG A 867 -29.84 -1.46 13.57
N ASP A 868 -29.79 -2.75 13.21
CA ASP A 868 -29.88 -3.89 14.16
C ASP A 868 -28.95 -3.80 15.38
N ARG A 869 -27.70 -3.36 15.20
CA ARG A 869 -26.73 -3.17 16.29
C ARG A 869 -27.22 -2.13 17.29
N LEU A 870 -27.70 -0.98 16.80
CA LEU A 870 -28.23 0.10 17.62
C LEU A 870 -29.53 -0.34 18.30
N GLN A 871 -30.46 -0.96 17.57
CA GLN A 871 -31.70 -1.51 18.13
C GLN A 871 -31.42 -2.47 19.30
N HIS A 872 -30.48 -3.41 19.13
CA HIS A 872 -30.11 -4.35 20.19
C HIS A 872 -29.52 -3.63 21.40
N LEU A 873 -28.65 -2.63 21.19
CA LEU A 873 -28.06 -1.81 22.25
C LEU A 873 -29.14 -1.02 23.02
N LEU A 874 -30.08 -0.37 22.32
CA LEU A 874 -31.20 0.37 22.92
C LEU A 874 -32.14 -0.55 23.70
N GLY A 875 -32.36 -1.78 23.22
CA GLY A 875 -33.09 -2.82 23.95
C GLY A 875 -32.38 -3.24 25.24
N THR A 876 -31.10 -3.66 25.15
CA THR A 876 -30.31 -4.10 26.32
C THR A 876 -30.05 -3.00 27.35
N SER A 877 -30.22 -1.74 26.99
CA SER A 877 -30.08 -0.59 27.89
C SER A 877 -31.42 -0.05 28.41
N GLU A 878 -32.53 -0.72 28.13
CA GLU A 878 -33.91 -0.27 28.48
C GLU A 878 -34.22 1.14 27.95
N PHE A 879 -33.51 1.59 26.91
CA PHE A 879 -33.78 2.91 26.32
C PHE A 879 -35.11 2.93 25.59
N LEU A 880 -35.48 1.82 24.95
CA LEU A 880 -36.71 1.68 24.17
C LEU A 880 -38.00 1.92 24.98
N VAL A 881 -38.00 1.71 26.30
CA VAL A 881 -39.21 1.90 27.12
C VAL A 881 -39.56 3.39 27.21
N GLY A 882 -40.73 3.79 26.67
CA GLY A 882 -41.21 5.16 26.67
C GLY A 882 -40.68 6.04 25.53
N ILE A 883 -40.20 5.46 24.43
CA ILE A 883 -40.23 6.12 23.11
C ILE A 883 -41.46 5.64 22.32
N VAL A 884 -41.77 6.31 21.20
CA VAL A 884 -42.86 5.91 20.28
C VAL A 884 -42.79 4.42 19.94
N HIS A 885 -43.93 3.72 20.08
CA HIS A 885 -44.11 2.27 19.93
C HIS A 885 -43.12 1.34 20.69
N ASN A 886 -42.25 1.89 21.56
CA ASN A 886 -41.11 1.20 22.17
C ASN A 886 -40.16 0.49 21.17
N ASP A 887 -40.05 0.98 19.93
CA ASP A 887 -39.17 0.41 18.90
C ASP A 887 -38.50 1.55 18.10
N ALA A 888 -37.19 1.47 17.87
CA ALA A 888 -36.43 2.45 17.09
C ALA A 888 -36.27 2.07 15.60
N ARG A 889 -36.75 0.88 15.18
CA ARG A 889 -36.78 0.45 13.77
C ARG A 889 -37.94 1.03 12.97
N ILE A 890 -38.94 1.61 13.62
CA ILE A 890 -40.17 2.13 13.00
C ILE A 890 -39.86 3.15 11.89
N GLY A 891 -40.77 3.24 10.91
CA GLY A 891 -40.63 4.17 9.81
C GLY A 891 -40.80 5.62 10.26
N PHE A 892 -40.11 6.57 9.60
CA PHE A 892 -40.24 7.99 9.91
C PHE A 892 -41.69 8.50 9.82
N THR A 893 -42.42 8.11 8.77
CA THR A 893 -43.84 8.47 8.57
C THR A 893 -44.77 7.85 9.62
N GLU A 894 -44.47 6.61 10.03
CA GLU A 894 -45.18 5.87 11.08
C GLU A 894 -45.00 6.56 12.44
N ALA A 895 -43.77 6.95 12.78
CA ALA A 895 -43.48 7.70 14.01
C ALA A 895 -44.17 9.07 14.04
N ILE A 896 -44.20 9.82 12.93
CA ILE A 896 -44.94 11.09 12.85
C ILE A 896 -46.44 10.88 13.02
N LYS A 897 -46.98 9.82 12.42
CA LYS A 897 -48.40 9.47 12.57
C LYS A 897 -48.73 9.18 14.04
N ALA A 898 -47.92 8.36 14.72
CA ALA A 898 -48.08 8.07 16.14
C ALA A 898 -48.00 9.34 17.02
N ILE A 899 -47.03 10.23 16.78
CA ILE A 899 -46.90 11.52 17.51
C ILE A 899 -48.11 12.46 17.28
N ARG A 900 -48.87 12.27 16.19
CA ARG A 900 -50.06 13.06 15.86
C ARG A 900 -51.37 12.44 16.33
N GLU A 901 -51.46 11.11 16.39
CA GLU A 901 -52.69 10.34 16.63
C GLU A 901 -52.75 9.63 17.99
N GLU A 902 -51.63 9.27 18.61
CA GLU A 902 -51.57 8.55 19.89
C GLU A 902 -51.26 9.49 21.07
N ASP A 903 -51.98 9.32 22.19
CA ASP A 903 -51.53 9.82 23.48
C ASP A 903 -50.30 9.03 23.97
N MET A 904 -49.41 9.70 24.71
CA MET A 904 -48.13 9.14 25.18
C MET A 904 -48.28 7.78 25.87
N PRO A 905 -47.47 6.75 25.51
CA PRO A 905 -47.63 5.40 26.04
C PRO A 905 -47.51 5.35 27.58
N PRO A 906 -48.38 4.58 28.26
CA PRO A 906 -48.46 4.54 29.71
C PRO A 906 -47.23 3.88 30.34
N ASP A 907 -46.91 4.32 31.55
CA ASP A 907 -45.59 4.09 32.15
C ASP A 907 -45.48 2.73 32.87
N GLU A 908 -44.50 1.89 32.50
CA GLU A 908 -44.26 0.61 33.19
C GLU A 908 -43.83 0.78 34.66
N SER A 909 -43.40 1.96 35.10
CA SER A 909 -43.24 2.24 36.55
C SER A 909 -44.57 2.07 37.31
N GLN A 910 -45.72 2.28 36.65
CA GLN A 910 -47.05 1.99 37.22
C GLN A 910 -47.41 0.50 37.17
N ALA A 911 -46.83 -0.28 36.23
CA ALA A 911 -46.95 -1.73 36.21
C ALA A 911 -46.07 -2.37 37.31
N LEU A 912 -44.83 -1.90 37.48
CA LEU A 912 -43.91 -2.32 38.54
C LEU A 912 -44.43 -1.98 39.95
N THR A 913 -45.03 -0.80 40.14
CA THR A 913 -45.70 -0.44 41.41
C THR A 913 -47.08 -1.08 41.61
N ARG A 914 -47.66 -1.74 40.59
CA ARG A 914 -48.74 -2.71 40.75
C ARG A 914 -48.21 -4.08 41.16
N SER A 915 -47.13 -4.55 40.52
CA SER A 915 -46.48 -5.82 40.84
C SER A 915 -46.08 -5.91 42.32
N SER A 916 -45.47 -4.84 42.86
CA SER A 916 -45.05 -4.80 44.27
C SER A 916 -46.20 -4.82 45.30
N ARG A 917 -47.46 -4.63 44.89
CA ARG A 917 -48.64 -4.80 45.77
C ARG A 917 -49.20 -6.22 45.82
N VAL A 918 -48.73 -7.13 44.94
CA VAL A 918 -49.16 -8.55 44.91
C VAL A 918 -48.27 -9.45 45.79
N HIS A 919 -47.25 -8.87 46.43
CA HIS A 919 -46.40 -9.54 47.43
C HIS A 919 -46.55 -8.93 48.84
N SER A 920 -47.68 -8.29 49.13
CA SER A 920 -47.97 -7.64 50.42
C SER A 920 -49.41 -7.82 50.90
N ILE A 921 -49.99 -9.01 50.69
CA ILE A 921 -51.25 -9.50 51.26
C ILE A 921 -51.03 -10.97 51.66
#